data_AF-A0A2V5ZDH9-F1
#
_entry.id   AF-A0A2V5ZDH9-F1
#
_cell.length_a   1.000
_cell.length_b   1.000
_cell.length_c   1.000
_cell.angle_alpha   90.00
_cell.angle_beta   90.00
_cell.angle_gamma   90.00
#
_symmetry.space_group_name_H-M   'P 1'
#
loop_
_entity.id
_entity.type
_entity.pdbx_description
1 polymer ?
#
loop_
_entity_poly.entity_id
_entity_poly.type
_entity_poly.pdbx_seq_one_letter_code
_entity_poly.pdbx_strand_id
1 'polypeptide(L)'
;MKKPINRHVNAHFIRGAFYVLLLLAVCLIPFALAQRTVSKRTLTFAERVAYQRAIEEVCWRHRIWPNENPDSKPLLDAVMTQAQLEKKVADYLRSSQALQDYWQRPITAKQLQAEMDRMAKHSKQPEVLREIFAALGYDSFVIAECLARPALADRLLRNWYCHDERIHGELKNRAEADLLAHPAVEQMKQTSGKYSEIELARSDSPGEKATRDSAHTVKLKSFEWGQTMHKLAATFHHRGAASQISDAVPIGVLSPLQEEETSYYATAVIAKSDDHLKLGTITWHKEPLESWLARAEKQPAMTVAAGASYSLPKISDMADSCIDDTWTALPGPPDGRIEHTAVWTGSEMIVWGGNGDQNTGGKYNPSTDSWIPTGNTNAPSPRGYHTAIWTGTEMIVWGGYDGSNGSNDLNTGGRYNPGTDSWTATSTSNAPAVRAVHTAVWTGSHMIVWGGSSTSGYLNTGGRYNPDTDSWTATSATNAPAGRIEHRAVWTGSEMIVWGGYFYDGNQHYLNTGGRYNPDTDSWTATNTANAPSSRTWHTAVWTGNEMIVWGGSDSFPNGFLNSGGRYNPGTDSWVATNSADAPEPRALHTAVWTGSNEMIVWGGSVVGSETNSGARYNPSTDSWISTSPSNAPIARNQHTAVWTGSEMLVWGGADNQSYPYSDDGGRYDPATDSWAPISSGNTPAARLEHTAVWTGTEMIVWGGRVRYTSYSNTGGRYIPSIDDWLATSTTDAPSGRNLHTAIWTGAEMIVWGGNEFGFPLNTGARNNTQSAPSTPTPTPTPPIPATGGRYDPGTDTWRATSTTNAPNVRENHTAVWTGTEMIVWGGSWTDMYNHRFLFNSGGQYDPISDSWSGTGGSGVPDPRDSHSAVWTGTEMIVWGGDNGFGFVNTGGRYNPLTGIWTSTSLTNVPTGRHEHTAVWTESEMIVWGGGYDNTGGRYNPNSDTWTATSTTGAPTGRLGHTAVWTGSEMIIWGGIYGSELNTGGRYNPGTDSWTATSLTGEPAARSLHTAIWSGNEMIVWGGQFVGGFSLTHTGARYCAQFGAPSPTPTATATATATASVTPTATQTATPCAGRCAPTPRLRPTPPPRP
;
A
#
# COMPACT_ATOMS: atom_id res chain seq x y z
N MET A 1 20.38 -13.22 -81.87
CA MET A 1 21.40 -12.28 -82.40
C MET A 1 22.28 -11.81 -81.25
N LYS A 2 23.58 -11.58 -81.46
CA LYS A 2 24.51 -11.07 -80.43
C LYS A 2 24.27 -9.56 -80.19
N LYS A 3 24.23 -9.11 -78.92
CA LYS A 3 24.61 -7.75 -78.42
C LYS A 3 24.65 -7.76 -76.87
N PRO A 4 25.28 -6.78 -76.19
CA PRO A 4 26.42 -7.11 -75.33
C PRO A 4 26.17 -6.98 -73.82
N ILE A 5 26.98 -7.69 -73.03
CA ILE A 5 27.05 -7.55 -71.57
C ILE A 5 27.77 -6.24 -71.23
N ASN A 6 27.11 -5.36 -70.48
CA ASN A 6 27.60 -4.04 -70.12
C ASN A 6 28.55 -4.09 -68.91
N ARG A 7 29.80 -3.63 -69.07
CA ARG A 7 30.86 -3.71 -68.05
C ARG A 7 30.61 -2.87 -66.78
N HIS A 8 29.62 -1.98 -66.77
CA HIS A 8 29.36 -1.11 -65.61
C HIS A 8 28.68 -1.80 -64.41
N VAL A 9 28.00 -2.94 -64.59
CA VAL A 9 27.24 -3.58 -63.48
C VAL A 9 28.17 -4.23 -62.46
N ASN A 10 29.25 -4.89 -62.89
CA ASN A 10 30.20 -5.55 -61.98
C ASN A 10 30.95 -4.57 -61.07
N ALA A 11 31.21 -3.34 -61.52
CA ALA A 11 31.92 -2.35 -60.72
C ALA A 11 31.12 -1.89 -59.47
N HIS A 12 29.79 -1.82 -59.58
CA HIS A 12 28.92 -1.45 -58.46
C HIS A 12 28.73 -2.61 -57.47
N PHE A 13 28.58 -3.85 -57.96
CA PHE A 13 28.52 -5.03 -57.08
C PHE A 13 29.82 -5.24 -56.29
N ILE A 14 30.99 -5.08 -56.93
CA ILE A 14 32.28 -5.21 -56.26
C ILE A 14 32.49 -4.10 -55.23
N ARG A 15 32.10 -2.84 -55.53
CA ARG A 15 32.15 -1.74 -54.54
C ARG A 15 31.17 -1.95 -53.39
N GLY A 16 29.95 -2.41 -53.64
CA GLY A 16 28.97 -2.73 -52.60
C GLY A 16 29.47 -3.83 -51.66
N ALA A 17 29.99 -4.94 -52.21
CA ALA A 17 30.59 -6.01 -51.44
C ALA A 17 31.80 -5.54 -50.61
N PHE A 18 32.64 -4.65 -51.15
CA PHE A 18 33.79 -4.11 -50.43
C PHE A 18 33.39 -3.24 -49.25
N TYR A 19 32.36 -2.39 -49.39
CA TYR A 19 31.83 -1.59 -48.28
C TYR A 19 31.14 -2.44 -47.20
N VAL A 20 30.41 -3.50 -47.59
CA VAL A 20 29.79 -4.44 -46.63
C VAL A 20 30.87 -5.23 -45.87
N LEU A 21 31.93 -5.68 -46.54
CA LEU A 21 33.08 -6.33 -45.89
C LEU A 21 33.85 -5.37 -44.98
N LEU A 22 34.00 -4.09 -45.35
CA LEU A 22 34.65 -3.09 -44.50
C LEU A 22 33.80 -2.78 -43.25
N LEU A 23 32.47 -2.67 -43.39
CA LEU A 23 31.55 -2.50 -42.27
C LEU A 23 31.55 -3.72 -41.35
N LEU A 24 31.52 -4.94 -41.89
CA LEU A 24 31.65 -6.16 -41.09
C LEU A 24 32.99 -6.23 -40.36
N ALA A 25 34.10 -5.84 -41.00
CA ALA A 25 35.42 -5.80 -40.37
C ALA A 25 35.49 -4.75 -39.23
N VAL A 26 34.92 -3.56 -39.44
CA VAL A 26 34.86 -2.50 -38.41
C VAL A 26 33.93 -2.89 -37.25
N CYS A 27 32.85 -3.63 -37.50
CA CYS A 27 31.98 -4.18 -36.46
C CYS A 27 32.58 -5.41 -35.72
N LEU A 28 33.56 -6.10 -36.30
CA LEU A 28 34.23 -7.25 -35.66
C LEU A 28 35.40 -6.87 -34.76
N ILE A 29 36.00 -5.69 -34.94
CA ILE A 29 37.13 -5.21 -34.09
C ILE A 29 36.70 -4.98 -32.62
N PRO A 30 35.52 -4.42 -32.30
CA PRO A 30 35.00 -4.42 -30.92
C PRO A 30 34.67 -5.82 -30.38
N PHE A 31 34.30 -6.75 -31.25
CA PHE A 31 33.86 -8.10 -30.87
C PHE A 31 35.03 -9.03 -30.51
N ALA A 32 36.20 -8.86 -31.14
CA ALA A 32 37.39 -9.66 -30.89
C ALA A 32 38.19 -9.25 -29.63
N LEU A 33 37.90 -8.09 -29.03
CA LEU A 33 38.52 -7.60 -27.78
C LEU A 33 37.57 -7.62 -26.56
N ALA A 34 36.31 -7.99 -26.76
CA ALA A 34 35.30 -8.08 -25.69
C ALA A 34 35.09 -9.50 -25.13
N GLN A 35 35.77 -10.53 -25.63
CA GLN A 35 35.87 -11.82 -24.93
C GLN A 35 36.92 -11.74 -23.81
N ARG A 36 36.69 -10.85 -22.84
CA ARG A 36 37.05 -11.20 -21.46
C ARG A 36 36.20 -12.41 -21.12
N THR A 37 36.84 -13.56 -20.93
CA THR A 37 36.23 -14.68 -20.23
C THR A 37 35.73 -14.17 -18.89
N VAL A 38 34.41 -13.99 -18.75
CA VAL A 38 33.78 -13.75 -17.46
C VAL A 38 34.02 -15.02 -16.67
N SER A 39 35.07 -15.02 -15.84
CA SER A 39 35.34 -16.09 -14.92
C SER A 39 34.09 -16.23 -14.06
N LYS A 40 33.38 -17.35 -14.18
CA LYS A 40 32.22 -17.66 -13.35
C LYS A 40 32.72 -17.82 -11.92
N ARG A 41 32.76 -16.71 -11.19
CA ARG A 41 33.11 -16.72 -9.78
C ARG A 41 32.07 -17.61 -9.10
N THR A 42 32.54 -18.63 -8.41
CA THR A 42 31.71 -19.62 -7.73
C THR A 42 32.33 -19.85 -6.37
N LEU A 43 31.58 -19.60 -5.30
CA LEU A 43 32.03 -19.92 -3.95
C LEU A 43 31.94 -21.43 -3.73
N THR A 44 33.07 -22.03 -3.38
CA THR A 44 33.14 -23.39 -2.87
C THR A 44 32.40 -23.50 -1.53
N PHE A 45 32.06 -24.73 -1.14
CA PHE A 45 31.44 -24.98 0.15
C PHE A 45 32.30 -24.46 1.32
N ALA A 46 33.63 -24.67 1.28
CA ALA A 46 34.55 -24.20 2.31
C ALA A 46 34.60 -22.67 2.43
N GLU A 47 34.58 -21.94 1.31
CA GLU A 47 34.51 -20.47 1.31
C GLU A 47 33.18 -19.98 1.92
N ARG A 48 32.05 -20.60 1.54
CA ARG A 48 30.74 -20.27 2.12
C ARG A 48 30.69 -20.50 3.63
N VAL A 49 31.36 -21.53 4.14
CA VAL A 49 31.47 -21.83 5.57
C VAL A 49 32.36 -20.82 6.30
N ALA A 50 33.46 -20.39 5.69
CA ALA A 50 34.29 -19.31 6.22
C ALA A 50 33.51 -17.99 6.31
N TYR A 51 32.74 -17.64 5.27
CA TYR A 51 31.88 -16.45 5.28
C TYR A 51 30.71 -16.58 6.27
N GLN A 52 30.09 -17.76 6.42
CA GLN A 52 29.08 -17.99 7.45
C GLN A 52 29.67 -17.76 8.84
N ARG A 53 30.88 -18.26 9.13
CA ARG A 53 31.57 -18.02 10.41
C ARG A 53 31.75 -16.53 10.68
N ALA A 54 32.19 -15.77 9.68
CA ALA A 54 32.38 -14.32 9.81
C ALA A 54 31.06 -13.57 10.12
N ILE A 55 29.94 -13.95 9.49
CA ILE A 55 28.61 -13.40 9.79
C ILE A 55 28.20 -13.74 11.24
N GLU A 56 28.30 -15.02 11.63
CA GLU A 56 27.92 -15.48 12.97
C GLU A 56 28.79 -14.87 14.07
N GLU A 57 30.05 -14.55 13.79
CA GLU A 57 30.96 -13.89 14.74
C GLU A 57 30.51 -12.46 15.03
N VAL A 58 30.17 -11.67 13.99
CA VAL A 58 29.61 -10.32 14.16
C VAL A 58 28.27 -10.39 14.91
N CYS A 59 27.35 -11.26 14.47
CA CYS A 59 26.06 -11.46 15.13
C CYS A 59 26.20 -11.89 16.58
N TRP A 60 27.16 -12.78 16.89
CA TRP A 60 27.42 -13.22 18.25
C TRP A 60 27.94 -12.08 19.11
N ARG A 61 28.87 -11.24 18.63
CA ARG A 61 29.37 -10.06 19.39
C ARG A 61 28.23 -9.14 19.82
N HIS A 62 27.30 -8.83 18.92
CA HIS A 62 26.16 -7.92 19.16
C HIS A 62 24.99 -8.52 19.95
N ARG A 63 24.97 -9.85 20.17
CA ARG A 63 23.93 -10.50 20.98
C ARG A 63 24.02 -10.08 22.46
N ILE A 64 22.91 -9.65 23.06
CA ILE A 64 22.87 -9.28 24.49
C ILE A 64 23.29 -10.48 25.35
N TRP A 65 24.23 -10.26 26.28
CA TRP A 65 24.59 -11.21 27.34
C TRP A 65 23.88 -10.77 28.62
N PRO A 66 22.94 -11.56 29.17
CA PRO A 66 22.16 -11.14 30.34
C PRO A 66 23.03 -10.91 31.57
N ASN A 67 22.69 -9.89 32.36
CA ASN A 67 23.43 -9.53 33.58
C ASN A 67 23.27 -10.58 34.70
N GLU A 68 22.32 -11.51 34.58
CA GLU A 68 22.19 -12.65 35.50
C GLU A 68 23.26 -13.74 35.28
N ASN A 69 23.98 -13.73 34.15
CA ASN A 69 25.06 -14.67 33.89
C ASN A 69 26.35 -14.23 34.62
N PRO A 70 26.88 -15.02 35.58
CA PRO A 70 28.06 -14.62 36.35
C PRO A 70 29.38 -14.72 35.55
N ASP A 71 29.38 -15.50 34.47
CA ASP A 71 30.55 -15.72 33.61
C ASP A 71 30.62 -14.70 32.47
N SER A 72 31.83 -14.41 32.00
CA SER A 72 32.05 -13.61 30.80
C SER A 72 31.50 -14.31 29.55
N LYS A 73 30.89 -13.54 28.64
CA LYS A 73 30.38 -14.03 27.37
C LYS A 73 31.41 -14.88 26.61
N PRO A 74 31.12 -16.16 26.30
CA PRO A 74 32.08 -17.05 25.66
C PRO A 74 32.35 -16.67 24.20
N LEU A 75 33.47 -17.15 23.64
CA LEU A 75 33.79 -17.01 22.22
C LEU A 75 32.84 -17.84 21.34
N LEU A 76 32.69 -17.46 20.06
CA LEU A 76 31.81 -18.16 19.11
C LEU A 76 32.12 -19.67 19.06
N ASP A 77 33.39 -20.04 19.01
CA ASP A 77 33.86 -21.44 18.92
C ASP A 77 33.41 -22.32 20.10
N ALA A 78 33.08 -21.73 21.25
CA ALA A 78 32.56 -22.45 22.42
C ALA A 78 31.03 -22.65 22.38
N VAL A 79 30.31 -21.95 21.49
CA VAL A 79 28.85 -22.02 21.33
C VAL A 79 28.39 -22.48 19.94
N MET A 80 29.29 -22.49 18.94
CA MET A 80 29.02 -22.94 17.59
C MET A 80 30.23 -23.66 17.00
N THR A 81 30.07 -24.95 16.74
CA THR A 81 31.11 -25.81 16.15
C THR A 81 31.21 -25.65 14.64
N GLN A 82 32.38 -26.00 14.09
CA GLN A 82 32.62 -26.06 12.64
C GLN A 82 31.54 -26.88 11.91
N ALA A 83 31.13 -28.03 12.45
CA ALA A 83 30.09 -28.88 11.86
C ALA A 83 28.70 -28.21 11.83
N GLN A 84 28.39 -27.31 12.77
CA GLN A 84 27.15 -26.53 12.74
C GLN A 84 27.18 -25.41 11.69
N LEU A 85 28.34 -24.82 11.43
CA LEU A 85 28.53 -23.84 10.35
C LEU A 85 28.45 -24.51 8.97
N GLU A 86 29.09 -25.67 8.80
CA GLU A 86 28.97 -26.52 7.61
C GLU A 86 27.52 -26.93 7.37
N LYS A 87 26.81 -27.36 8.42
CA LYS A 87 25.38 -27.67 8.33
C LYS A 87 24.56 -26.45 7.88
N LYS A 88 24.69 -25.28 8.51
CA LYS A 88 23.97 -24.05 8.10
C LYS A 88 24.14 -23.72 6.62
N VAL A 89 25.36 -23.88 6.08
CA VAL A 89 25.64 -23.64 4.66
C VAL A 89 24.99 -24.70 3.77
N ALA A 90 25.05 -25.97 4.16
CA ALA A 90 24.38 -27.05 3.43
C ALA A 90 22.85 -26.88 3.43
N ASP A 91 22.26 -26.40 4.54
CA ASP A 91 20.83 -26.21 4.70
C ASP A 91 20.30 -25.11 3.75
N TYR A 92 20.88 -23.90 3.75
CA TYR A 92 20.37 -22.83 2.88
C TYR A 92 20.59 -23.09 1.39
N LEU A 93 21.67 -23.80 1.02
CA LEU A 93 21.91 -24.19 -0.37
C LEU A 93 20.86 -25.20 -0.85
N ARG A 94 20.49 -26.17 0.00
CA ARG A 94 19.38 -27.09 -0.26
C ARG A 94 18.05 -26.36 -0.35
N SER A 95 17.79 -25.39 0.52
CA SER A 95 16.58 -24.56 0.42
C SER A 95 16.49 -23.78 -0.90
N SER A 96 17.60 -23.20 -1.36
CA SER A 96 17.65 -22.51 -2.65
C SER A 96 17.48 -23.45 -3.85
N GLN A 97 17.86 -24.72 -3.72
CA GLN A 97 17.71 -25.74 -4.77
C GLN A 97 16.28 -26.32 -4.79
N ALA A 98 15.68 -26.59 -3.63
CA ALA A 98 14.32 -27.10 -3.52
C ALA A 98 13.29 -26.16 -4.16
N LEU A 99 13.46 -24.84 -3.98
CA LEU A 99 12.65 -23.80 -4.66
C LEU A 99 12.67 -23.91 -6.19
N GLN A 100 13.83 -24.29 -6.76
CA GLN A 100 13.95 -24.56 -8.19
C GLN A 100 13.28 -25.88 -8.57
N ASP A 101 13.58 -26.98 -7.88
CA ASP A 101 13.19 -28.31 -8.36
C ASP A 101 11.70 -28.62 -8.13
N TYR A 102 11.14 -28.25 -6.96
CA TYR A 102 9.76 -28.58 -6.58
C TYR A 102 8.71 -27.53 -6.99
N TRP A 103 9.12 -26.27 -7.13
CA TRP A 103 8.24 -25.14 -7.47
C TRP A 103 8.62 -24.40 -8.76
N GLN A 104 9.70 -24.81 -9.45
CA GLN A 104 10.18 -24.18 -10.69
C GLN A 104 10.50 -22.68 -10.53
N ARG A 105 10.93 -22.28 -9.31
CA ARG A 105 11.18 -20.89 -8.90
C ARG A 105 12.61 -20.70 -8.38
N PRO A 106 13.64 -20.76 -9.25
CA PRO A 106 15.01 -20.48 -8.85
C PRO A 106 15.16 -19.03 -8.34
N ILE A 107 15.95 -18.84 -7.28
CA ILE A 107 16.26 -17.50 -6.77
C ILE A 107 17.18 -16.77 -7.77
N THR A 108 16.63 -15.74 -8.40
CA THR A 108 17.28 -14.94 -9.45
C THR A 108 18.21 -13.87 -8.88
N ALA A 109 19.16 -13.41 -9.70
CA ALA A 109 20.07 -12.31 -9.33
C ALA A 109 19.32 -11.00 -9.01
N LYS A 110 18.21 -10.70 -9.69
CA LYS A 110 17.37 -9.52 -9.41
C LYS A 110 16.74 -9.60 -8.01
N GLN A 111 16.25 -10.78 -7.61
CA GLN A 111 15.69 -10.98 -6.27
C GLN A 111 16.76 -10.90 -5.17
N LEU A 112 17.99 -11.35 -5.44
CA LEU A 112 19.11 -11.18 -4.50
C LEU A 112 19.52 -9.73 -4.35
N GLN A 113 19.64 -8.97 -5.45
CA GLN A 113 19.89 -7.54 -5.40
C GLN A 113 18.79 -6.83 -4.60
N ALA A 114 17.51 -7.10 -4.91
CA ALA A 114 16.39 -6.51 -4.18
C ALA A 114 16.39 -6.87 -2.68
N GLU A 115 16.81 -8.09 -2.30
CA GLU A 115 16.94 -8.47 -0.89
C GLU A 115 18.15 -7.79 -0.22
N MET A 116 19.28 -7.61 -0.92
CA MET A 116 20.41 -6.81 -0.45
C MET A 116 19.99 -5.35 -0.21
N ASP A 117 19.27 -4.76 -1.17
CA ASP A 117 18.74 -3.39 -1.09
C ASP A 117 17.73 -3.27 0.07
N ARG A 118 16.86 -4.28 0.27
CA ARG A 118 15.91 -4.35 1.39
C ARG A 118 16.64 -4.42 2.73
N MET A 119 17.68 -5.25 2.85
CA MET A 119 18.50 -5.34 4.06
C MET A 119 19.17 -4.00 4.37
N ALA A 120 19.77 -3.36 3.38
CA ALA A 120 20.45 -2.06 3.52
C ALA A 120 19.51 -0.92 3.92
N LYS A 121 18.26 -0.92 3.42
CA LYS A 121 17.26 0.13 3.63
C LYS A 121 16.40 -0.05 4.89
N HIS A 122 16.16 -1.28 5.33
CA HIS A 122 15.20 -1.60 6.40
C HIS A 122 15.81 -2.33 7.60
N SER A 123 17.14 -2.37 7.72
CA SER A 123 17.79 -2.91 8.93
C SER A 123 17.48 -2.05 10.15
N LYS A 124 16.99 -2.68 11.22
CA LYS A 124 16.84 -2.06 12.55
C LYS A 124 18.19 -1.84 13.26
N GLN A 125 19.28 -2.33 12.68
CA GLN A 125 20.65 -2.23 13.18
C GLN A 125 21.62 -1.99 12.00
N PRO A 126 21.67 -0.78 11.42
CA PRO A 126 22.53 -0.48 10.27
C PRO A 126 24.03 -0.62 10.59
N GLU A 127 24.44 -0.27 11.82
CA GLU A 127 25.80 -0.48 12.34
C GLU A 127 26.26 -1.95 12.24
N VAL A 128 25.44 -2.87 12.75
CA VAL A 128 25.71 -4.31 12.74
C VAL A 128 25.75 -4.84 11.30
N LEU A 129 24.89 -4.32 10.42
CA LEU A 129 24.91 -4.67 9.00
C LEU A 129 26.18 -4.17 8.30
N ARG A 130 26.70 -2.98 8.65
CA ARG A 130 28.00 -2.48 8.15
C ARG A 130 29.17 -3.34 8.62
N GLU A 131 29.17 -3.78 9.88
CA GLU A 131 30.15 -4.76 10.36
C GLU A 131 30.08 -6.11 9.63
N ILE A 132 28.87 -6.62 9.34
CA ILE A 132 28.68 -7.84 8.55
C ILE A 132 29.22 -7.66 7.12
N PHE A 133 28.92 -6.55 6.45
CA PHE A 133 29.44 -6.26 5.12
C PHE A 133 30.98 -6.15 5.13
N ALA A 134 31.56 -5.52 6.16
CA ALA A 134 33.01 -5.45 6.34
C ALA A 134 33.65 -6.84 6.56
N ALA A 135 33.02 -7.70 7.37
CA ALA A 135 33.47 -9.07 7.61
C ALA A 135 33.38 -9.97 6.36
N LEU A 136 32.48 -9.63 5.43
CA LEU A 136 32.38 -10.22 4.09
C LEU A 136 33.27 -9.52 3.04
N GLY A 137 34.15 -8.61 3.46
CA GLY A 137 35.11 -7.91 2.59
C GLY A 137 34.50 -6.86 1.66
N TYR A 138 33.28 -6.38 1.96
CA TYR A 138 32.45 -5.52 1.09
C TYR A 138 32.20 -6.10 -0.31
N ASP A 139 32.32 -7.41 -0.44
CA ASP A 139 32.23 -8.10 -1.71
C ASP A 139 30.77 -8.36 -2.07
N SER A 140 30.23 -7.61 -3.04
CA SER A 140 28.82 -7.67 -3.42
C SER A 140 28.36 -9.06 -3.86
N PHE A 141 29.25 -9.86 -4.45
CA PHE A 141 28.97 -11.25 -4.82
C PHE A 141 28.88 -12.16 -3.60
N VAL A 142 29.79 -12.01 -2.63
CA VAL A 142 29.73 -12.76 -1.36
C VAL A 142 28.49 -12.36 -0.55
N ILE A 143 28.14 -11.08 -0.49
CA ILE A 143 26.97 -10.59 0.24
C ILE A 143 25.67 -11.11 -0.40
N ALA A 144 25.55 -11.09 -1.73
CA ALA A 144 24.44 -11.71 -2.44
C ALA A 144 24.30 -13.21 -2.11
N GLU A 145 25.41 -13.94 -2.15
CA GLU A 145 25.42 -15.41 -2.09
C GLU A 145 25.44 -16.00 -0.68
N CYS A 146 25.97 -15.29 0.32
CA CYS A 146 26.14 -15.76 1.70
C CYS A 146 25.32 -15.00 2.75
N LEU A 147 24.71 -13.85 2.41
CA LEU A 147 23.84 -13.11 3.33
C LEU A 147 22.40 -12.97 2.80
N ALA A 148 22.23 -12.49 1.56
CA ALA A 148 20.90 -12.30 0.98
C ALA A 148 20.24 -13.62 0.55
N ARG A 149 20.98 -14.52 -0.13
CA ARG A 149 20.44 -15.82 -0.59
C ARG A 149 19.89 -16.68 0.56
N PRO A 150 20.59 -16.86 1.72
CA PRO A 150 20.04 -17.65 2.81
C PRO A 150 18.73 -17.10 3.37
N ALA A 151 18.66 -15.80 3.64
CA ALA A 151 17.46 -15.15 4.20
C ALA A 151 16.27 -15.22 3.23
N LEU A 152 16.51 -15.02 1.94
CA LEU A 152 15.46 -15.11 0.93
C LEU A 152 15.00 -16.56 0.70
N ALA A 153 15.93 -17.53 0.67
CA ALA A 153 15.62 -18.94 0.48
C ALA A 153 14.76 -19.49 1.62
N ASP A 154 15.13 -19.21 2.88
CA ASP A 154 14.37 -19.64 4.06
C ASP A 154 12.94 -19.06 4.05
N ARG A 155 12.81 -17.73 3.88
CA ARG A 155 11.51 -17.05 3.87
C ARG A 155 10.57 -17.54 2.77
N LEU A 156 11.09 -17.73 1.55
CA LEU A 156 10.29 -18.25 0.45
C LEU A 156 9.92 -19.72 0.71
N LEU A 157 10.89 -20.56 1.04
CA LEU A 157 10.65 -21.99 1.19
C LEU A 157 9.64 -22.31 2.28
N ARG A 158 9.68 -21.65 3.44
CA ARG A 158 8.70 -21.84 4.52
C ARG A 158 7.27 -21.60 4.03
N ASN A 159 7.03 -20.44 3.42
CA ASN A 159 5.70 -20.03 2.94
C ASN A 159 5.13 -21.01 1.90
N TRP A 160 5.96 -21.43 0.93
CA TRP A 160 5.54 -22.38 -0.09
C TRP A 160 5.36 -23.81 0.45
N TYR A 161 6.18 -24.25 1.41
CA TYR A 161 6.13 -25.59 1.97
C TYR A 161 4.88 -25.83 2.82
N CYS A 162 4.61 -24.93 3.77
CA CYS A 162 3.67 -25.20 4.86
C CYS A 162 2.20 -25.38 4.43
N HIS A 163 1.85 -24.98 3.21
CA HIS A 163 0.50 -25.13 2.62
C HIS A 163 0.50 -25.95 1.31
N ASP A 164 1.58 -26.67 0.97
CA ASP A 164 1.63 -27.43 -0.28
C ASP A 164 0.87 -28.76 -0.17
N GLU A 165 -0.34 -28.82 -0.74
CA GLU A 165 -1.15 -30.04 -0.74
C GLU A 165 -0.47 -31.23 -1.47
N ARG A 166 0.50 -31.00 -2.36
CA ARG A 166 1.27 -32.08 -3.01
C ARG A 166 2.21 -32.78 -2.02
N ILE A 167 2.58 -32.11 -0.93
CA ILE A 167 3.45 -32.62 0.12
C ILE A 167 2.63 -33.11 1.32
N HIS A 168 1.62 -32.34 1.73
CA HIS A 168 0.88 -32.59 2.97
C HIS A 168 -0.49 -33.25 2.78
N GLY A 169 -1.02 -33.33 1.55
CA GLY A 169 -2.35 -33.88 1.26
C GLY A 169 -2.54 -35.34 1.69
N GLU A 170 -1.51 -36.20 1.60
CA GLU A 170 -1.62 -37.59 2.10
C GLU A 170 -1.70 -37.66 3.64
N LEU A 171 -1.10 -36.69 4.35
CA LEU A 171 -1.24 -36.60 5.81
C LEU A 171 -2.62 -36.07 6.19
N LYS A 172 -3.10 -35.03 5.50
CA LYS A 172 -4.44 -34.45 5.63
C LYS A 172 -5.52 -35.52 5.46
N ASN A 173 -5.51 -36.23 4.33
CA ASN A 173 -6.47 -37.31 4.04
C ASN A 173 -6.43 -38.45 5.09
N ARG A 174 -5.25 -38.79 5.63
CA ARG A 174 -5.13 -39.80 6.70
C ARG A 174 -5.65 -39.29 8.05
N ALA A 175 -5.39 -38.05 8.41
CA ALA A 175 -5.93 -37.44 9.63
C ALA A 175 -7.46 -37.32 9.57
N GLU A 176 -8.03 -36.95 8.42
CA GLU A 176 -9.47 -36.97 8.17
C GLU A 176 -10.06 -38.39 8.30
N ALA A 177 -9.41 -39.41 7.73
CA ALA A 177 -9.84 -40.81 7.84
C ALA A 177 -9.75 -41.35 9.29
N ASP A 178 -8.70 -40.99 10.03
CA ASP A 178 -8.53 -41.35 11.45
C ASP A 178 -9.63 -40.76 12.33
N LEU A 179 -10.00 -39.50 12.09
CA LEU A 179 -11.10 -38.81 12.79
C LEU A 179 -12.45 -39.46 12.48
N LEU A 180 -12.70 -39.81 11.21
CA LEU A 180 -13.92 -40.53 10.81
C LEU A 180 -14.02 -41.93 11.43
N ALA A 181 -12.88 -42.60 11.67
CA ALA A 181 -12.84 -43.91 12.32
C ALA A 181 -12.97 -43.86 13.86
N HIS A 182 -12.65 -42.73 14.50
CA HIS A 182 -12.63 -42.56 15.97
C HIS A 182 -13.43 -41.33 16.42
N PRO A 183 -14.76 -41.30 16.22
CA PRO A 183 -15.58 -40.10 16.43
C PRO A 183 -15.80 -39.73 17.91
N ALA A 184 -15.49 -40.61 18.87
CA ALA A 184 -15.71 -40.36 20.30
C ALA A 184 -14.46 -39.83 21.02
N VAL A 185 -14.64 -38.95 22.01
CA VAL A 185 -13.53 -38.31 22.75
C VAL A 185 -12.68 -39.33 23.53
N GLU A 186 -13.29 -40.41 24.01
CA GLU A 186 -12.59 -41.53 24.66
C GLU A 186 -11.70 -42.32 23.69
N GLN A 187 -11.97 -42.24 22.38
CA GLN A 187 -11.22 -42.89 21.32
C GLN A 187 -10.09 -42.03 20.76
N MET A 188 -9.96 -40.76 21.16
CA MET A 188 -8.88 -39.87 20.67
C MET A 188 -7.48 -40.46 20.91
N LYS A 189 -7.30 -41.20 22.01
CA LYS A 189 -6.06 -41.91 22.39
C LYS A 189 -5.77 -43.15 21.53
N GLN A 190 -6.65 -43.49 20.59
CA GLN A 190 -6.55 -44.65 19.68
C GLN A 190 -6.22 -44.22 18.23
N THR A 191 -6.26 -42.91 17.94
CA THR A 191 -5.83 -42.34 16.64
C THR A 191 -4.31 -42.40 16.45
N SER A 192 -3.83 -42.22 15.21
CA SER A 192 -2.38 -42.16 14.92
C SER A 192 -1.72 -40.84 15.30
N GLY A 193 -2.50 -39.81 15.63
CA GLY A 193 -1.99 -38.50 16.03
C GLY A 193 -1.55 -38.46 17.50
N LYS A 194 -0.69 -37.51 17.85
CA LYS A 194 -0.22 -37.34 19.22
C LYS A 194 -1.30 -36.66 20.07
N TYR A 195 -1.80 -37.36 21.08
CA TYR A 195 -2.78 -36.83 22.02
C TYR A 195 -2.13 -36.12 23.22
N SER A 196 -2.66 -34.97 23.61
CA SER A 196 -2.30 -34.22 24.82
C SER A 196 -3.54 -33.65 25.55
N GLU A 197 -3.44 -33.45 26.86
CA GLU A 197 -4.45 -32.78 27.68
C GLU A 197 -3.86 -31.50 28.29
N ILE A 198 -4.64 -30.42 28.31
CA ILE A 198 -4.31 -29.15 28.97
C ILE A 198 -5.48 -28.71 29.83
N GLU A 199 -5.19 -28.24 31.05
CA GLU A 199 -6.17 -27.61 31.93
C GLU A 199 -5.89 -26.11 32.03
N LEU A 200 -6.92 -25.30 31.83
CA LEU A 200 -6.90 -23.84 31.89
C LEU A 200 -7.79 -23.38 33.05
N ALA A 201 -7.41 -22.32 33.74
CA ALA A 201 -8.20 -21.70 34.81
C ALA A 201 -8.21 -20.17 34.71
N ARG A 202 -9.32 -19.52 35.05
CA ARG A 202 -9.42 -18.05 35.07
C ARG A 202 -8.80 -17.49 36.35
N SER A 203 -7.86 -16.55 36.25
CA SER A 203 -7.09 -16.04 37.40
C SER A 203 -7.87 -15.17 38.39
N ASP A 204 -9.05 -14.67 38.00
CA ASP A 204 -9.70 -13.53 38.66
C ASP A 204 -10.98 -13.91 39.44
N SER A 205 -11.26 -15.21 39.62
CA SER A 205 -12.52 -15.69 40.20
C SER A 205 -12.64 -15.43 41.72
N PRO A 206 -13.75 -14.83 42.21
CA PRO A 206 -13.95 -14.52 43.63
C PRO A 206 -14.35 -15.77 44.43
N GLY A 207 -13.38 -16.66 44.68
CA GLY A 207 -13.67 -17.97 45.28
C GLY A 207 -12.44 -18.79 45.65
N GLU A 208 -11.33 -18.16 46.04
CA GLU A 208 -10.08 -18.87 46.38
C GLU A 208 -10.20 -19.67 47.70
N LYS A 209 -10.85 -20.84 47.63
CA LYS A 209 -10.74 -21.90 48.63
C LYS A 209 -9.79 -22.97 48.12
N ALA A 210 -8.55 -22.86 48.57
CA ALA A 210 -7.44 -23.80 48.44
C ALA A 210 -7.81 -25.25 48.04
N THR A 211 -7.83 -25.52 46.73
CA THR A 211 -7.68 -26.86 46.16
C THR A 211 -6.36 -26.90 45.41
N ARG A 212 -5.45 -27.72 45.95
CA ARG A 212 -4.05 -28.01 45.52
C ARG A 212 -3.64 -27.52 44.12
N ASP A 213 -2.52 -26.80 44.07
CA ASP A 213 -1.76 -26.57 42.83
C ASP A 213 -1.43 -27.90 42.12
N SER A 214 -2.16 -28.21 41.06
CA SER A 214 -1.71 -29.11 40.00
C SER A 214 -0.73 -28.35 39.11
N ALA A 215 0.51 -28.82 39.02
CA ALA A 215 1.60 -28.18 38.26
C ALA A 215 1.42 -28.12 36.72
N HIS A 216 0.18 -28.35 36.23
CA HIS A 216 -0.19 -28.49 34.83
C HIS A 216 -1.38 -27.60 34.42
N THR A 217 -1.86 -26.73 35.31
CA THR A 217 -3.00 -25.83 35.05
C THR A 217 -2.51 -24.43 34.68
N VAL A 218 -2.86 -23.94 33.48
CA VAL A 218 -2.48 -22.62 32.98
C VAL A 218 -3.49 -21.57 33.45
N LYS A 219 -3.04 -20.54 34.17
CA LYS A 219 -3.89 -19.43 34.62
C LYS A 219 -3.97 -18.35 33.53
N LEU A 220 -5.19 -18.00 33.10
CA LEU A 220 -5.50 -16.98 32.09
C LEU A 220 -6.24 -15.79 32.72
N LYS A 221 -5.91 -14.57 32.32
CA LYS A 221 -6.65 -13.36 32.71
C LYS A 221 -8.02 -13.33 32.06
N SER A 222 -8.98 -12.59 32.62
CA SER A 222 -10.35 -12.51 32.09
C SER A 222 -10.45 -12.21 30.58
N PHE A 223 -9.57 -11.37 30.03
CA PHE A 223 -9.51 -11.09 28.58
C PHE A 223 -9.03 -12.30 27.75
N GLU A 224 -7.92 -12.92 28.16
CA GLU A 224 -7.32 -14.10 27.51
C GLU A 224 -8.25 -15.32 27.60
N TRP A 225 -8.98 -15.45 28.72
CA TRP A 225 -10.04 -16.43 28.92
C TRP A 225 -11.18 -16.22 27.90
N GLY A 226 -11.65 -14.98 27.72
CA GLY A 226 -12.64 -14.63 26.70
C GLY A 226 -12.19 -15.00 25.29
N GLN A 227 -10.98 -14.61 24.89
CA GLN A 227 -10.40 -14.96 23.59
C GLN A 227 -10.27 -16.48 23.39
N THR A 228 -9.87 -17.22 24.43
CA THR A 228 -9.71 -18.68 24.37
C THR A 228 -11.05 -19.39 24.21
N MET A 229 -12.07 -19.00 24.98
CA MET A 229 -13.42 -19.54 24.86
C MET A 229 -14.02 -19.27 23.48
N HIS A 230 -13.75 -18.10 22.91
CA HIS A 230 -14.20 -17.71 21.58
C HIS A 230 -13.52 -18.52 20.45
N LYS A 231 -12.18 -18.67 20.49
CA LYS A 231 -11.45 -19.50 19.51
C LYS A 231 -11.94 -20.95 19.53
N LEU A 232 -12.24 -21.49 20.72
CA LEU A 232 -12.79 -22.83 20.85
C LEU A 232 -14.21 -22.93 20.27
N ALA A 233 -15.10 -21.98 20.54
CA ALA A 233 -16.44 -21.96 19.93
C ALA A 233 -16.32 -22.03 18.39
N ALA A 234 -15.52 -21.14 17.79
CA ALA A 234 -15.23 -21.13 16.36
C ALA A 234 -14.72 -22.49 15.81
N THR A 235 -13.96 -23.23 16.62
CA THR A 235 -13.34 -24.51 16.21
C THR A 235 -14.34 -25.67 16.11
N PHE A 236 -15.46 -25.66 16.86
CA PHE A 236 -16.47 -26.74 16.81
C PHE A 236 -17.63 -26.47 15.83
N HIS A 237 -17.66 -25.32 15.17
CA HIS A 237 -18.69 -25.01 14.17
C HIS A 237 -18.36 -25.68 12.83
N HIS A 238 -18.99 -26.83 12.56
CA HIS A 238 -18.88 -27.53 11.28
C HIS A 238 -20.06 -27.18 10.36
N ARG A 239 -19.77 -26.81 9.11
CA ARG A 239 -20.78 -26.74 8.04
C ARG A 239 -21.41 -28.13 7.83
N GLY A 240 -22.64 -28.37 8.30
CA GLY A 240 -23.38 -29.60 7.94
C GLY A 240 -24.35 -30.22 8.95
N ALA A 241 -24.57 -29.67 10.15
CA ALA A 241 -25.52 -30.23 11.12
C ALA A 241 -26.49 -29.18 11.67
N ALA A 242 -27.77 -29.30 11.32
CA ALA A 242 -28.84 -28.42 11.81
C ALA A 242 -29.33 -28.87 13.20
N SER A 243 -28.89 -28.21 14.28
CA SER A 243 -29.56 -28.26 15.59
C SER A 243 -28.95 -27.27 16.60
N GLN A 244 -29.70 -26.21 16.92
CA GLN A 244 -29.64 -25.38 18.14
C GLN A 244 -28.29 -24.71 18.50
N ILE A 245 -28.26 -23.39 18.31
CA ILE A 245 -27.22 -22.48 18.80
C ILE A 245 -27.20 -22.49 20.33
N SER A 246 -26.03 -22.73 20.91
CA SER A 246 -25.68 -22.25 22.25
C SER A 246 -24.21 -21.82 22.23
N ASP A 247 -23.88 -20.70 22.88
CA ASP A 247 -22.50 -20.21 23.02
C ASP A 247 -21.63 -21.10 23.93
N ALA A 248 -22.20 -22.21 24.41
CA ALA A 248 -21.49 -23.24 25.13
C ALA A 248 -20.68 -24.12 24.15
N VAL A 249 -19.37 -23.85 24.10
CA VAL A 249 -18.38 -24.80 23.54
C VAL A 249 -18.70 -26.23 24.00
N PRO A 250 -18.99 -27.17 23.08
CA PRO A 250 -19.57 -28.46 23.43
C PRO A 250 -18.56 -29.37 24.12
N ILE A 251 -18.99 -29.97 25.25
CA ILE A 251 -18.21 -30.94 26.01
C ILE A 251 -18.44 -32.34 25.41
N GLY A 252 -17.37 -33.12 25.23
CA GLY A 252 -17.44 -34.49 24.71
C GLY A 252 -17.58 -34.57 23.18
N VAL A 253 -17.41 -33.46 22.45
CA VAL A 253 -17.40 -33.42 20.98
C VAL A 253 -15.99 -33.19 20.46
N LEU A 254 -15.65 -33.81 19.34
CA LEU A 254 -14.37 -33.68 18.64
C LEU A 254 -14.50 -32.72 17.44
N SER A 255 -13.53 -31.83 17.23
CA SER A 255 -13.60 -30.80 16.19
C SER A 255 -13.33 -31.34 14.77
N PRO A 256 -13.74 -30.60 13.72
CA PRO A 256 -13.11 -30.68 12.40
C PRO A 256 -11.58 -30.68 12.48
N LEU A 257 -10.94 -31.29 11.48
CA LEU A 257 -9.49 -31.17 11.27
C LEU A 257 -9.14 -29.71 10.94
N GLN A 258 -8.28 -29.12 11.77
CA GLN A 258 -7.70 -27.79 11.59
C GLN A 258 -6.29 -27.90 10.99
N GLU A 259 -5.85 -26.86 10.29
CA GLU A 259 -4.52 -26.79 9.68
C GLU A 259 -3.73 -25.59 10.23
N GLU A 260 -2.49 -25.86 10.66
CA GLU A 260 -1.49 -24.87 11.06
C GLU A 260 -0.19 -25.10 10.27
N GLU A 261 0.77 -24.16 10.34
CA GLU A 261 2.03 -24.20 9.59
C GLU A 261 2.79 -25.53 9.78
N THR A 262 2.72 -26.13 10.97
CA THR A 262 3.52 -27.30 11.39
C THR A 262 2.69 -28.56 11.69
N SER A 263 1.36 -28.50 11.62
CA SER A 263 0.52 -29.68 11.93
C SER A 263 -0.90 -29.58 11.40
N TYR A 264 -1.55 -30.73 11.33
CA TYR A 264 -3.00 -30.81 11.40
C TYR A 264 -3.40 -31.19 12.83
N TYR A 265 -4.53 -30.69 13.32
CA TYR A 265 -4.99 -31.03 14.67
C TYR A 265 -6.52 -31.07 14.78
N ALA A 266 -7.01 -31.76 15.81
CA ALA A 266 -8.39 -31.70 16.25
C ALA A 266 -8.41 -31.58 17.77
N THR A 267 -9.34 -30.79 18.30
CA THR A 267 -9.49 -30.53 19.73
C THR A 267 -10.87 -30.99 20.20
N ALA A 268 -10.97 -31.37 21.48
CA ALA A 268 -12.20 -31.69 22.18
C ALA A 268 -12.20 -31.02 23.56
N VAL A 269 -13.35 -30.51 24.01
CA VAL A 269 -13.51 -30.12 25.42
C VAL A 269 -13.87 -31.36 26.23
N ILE A 270 -13.02 -31.74 27.18
CA ILE A 270 -13.22 -32.90 28.05
C ILE A 270 -14.08 -32.51 29.27
N ALA A 271 -13.86 -31.31 29.81
CA ALA A 271 -14.64 -30.76 30.92
C ALA A 271 -14.62 -29.22 30.91
N LYS A 272 -15.65 -28.57 31.44
CA LYS A 272 -15.80 -27.11 31.51
C LYS A 272 -16.63 -26.70 32.74
N SER A 273 -16.18 -25.65 33.43
CA SER A 273 -16.95 -24.83 34.38
C SER A 273 -16.85 -23.35 33.96
N ASP A 274 -17.40 -22.44 34.78
CA ASP A 274 -17.33 -20.99 34.55
C ASP A 274 -15.91 -20.40 34.68
N ASP A 275 -14.97 -21.18 35.23
CA ASP A 275 -13.61 -20.76 35.57
C ASP A 275 -12.51 -21.80 35.32
N HIS A 276 -12.84 -23.04 34.94
CA HIS A 276 -11.91 -24.10 34.58
C HIS A 276 -12.32 -24.80 33.27
N LEU A 277 -11.33 -25.16 32.46
CA LEU A 277 -11.54 -25.79 31.16
C LEU A 277 -10.48 -26.86 30.92
N LYS A 278 -10.90 -28.05 30.54
CA LYS A 278 -10.00 -29.16 30.19
C LYS A 278 -10.16 -29.51 28.71
N LEU A 279 -9.06 -29.41 27.98
CA LEU A 279 -8.98 -29.67 26.55
C LEU A 279 -8.18 -30.94 26.30
N GLY A 280 -8.64 -31.76 25.36
CA GLY A 280 -7.84 -32.80 24.72
C GLY A 280 -7.56 -32.39 23.27
N THR A 281 -6.33 -32.50 22.81
CA THR A 281 -5.95 -32.21 21.42
C THR A 281 -5.21 -33.41 20.84
N ILE A 282 -5.60 -33.81 19.62
CA ILE A 282 -4.81 -34.72 18.78
C ILE A 282 -4.06 -33.86 17.77
N THR A 283 -2.75 -34.11 17.61
CA THR A 283 -1.92 -33.43 16.63
C THR A 283 -1.24 -34.43 15.70
N TRP A 284 -1.55 -34.36 14.40
CA TRP A 284 -0.80 -34.99 13.33
C TRP A 284 0.24 -33.99 12.84
N HIS A 285 1.44 -34.06 13.39
CA HIS A 285 2.53 -33.19 12.97
C HIS A 285 2.79 -33.36 11.48
N LYS A 286 2.80 -32.24 10.74
CA LYS A 286 3.39 -32.20 9.41
C LYS A 286 4.85 -32.60 9.55
N GLU A 287 5.41 -33.17 8.50
CA GLU A 287 6.84 -33.37 8.48
C GLU A 287 7.53 -32.00 8.70
N PRO A 288 8.53 -31.90 9.61
CA PRO A 288 9.30 -30.67 9.73
C PRO A 288 10.02 -30.39 8.40
N LEU A 289 10.03 -29.14 7.95
CA LEU A 289 10.67 -28.73 6.70
C LEU A 289 12.08 -29.31 6.52
N GLU A 290 12.89 -29.32 7.58
CA GLU A 290 14.25 -29.89 7.63
C GLU A 290 14.29 -31.41 7.38
N SER A 291 13.28 -32.15 7.87
CA SER A 291 13.16 -33.59 7.65
C SER A 291 12.71 -33.90 6.22
N TRP A 292 11.78 -33.11 5.68
CA TRP A 292 11.35 -33.23 4.29
C TRP A 292 12.48 -32.92 3.32
N LEU A 293 13.21 -31.82 3.54
CA LEU A 293 14.40 -31.45 2.77
C LEU A 293 15.43 -32.58 2.74
N ALA A 294 15.63 -33.27 3.87
CA ALA A 294 16.54 -34.41 3.95
C ALA A 294 16.03 -35.69 3.26
N ARG A 295 14.71 -35.84 3.03
CA ARG A 295 14.10 -36.97 2.30
C ARG A 295 13.91 -36.72 0.80
N ALA A 296 13.81 -35.46 0.39
CA ALA A 296 13.59 -35.02 -0.99
C ALA A 296 14.75 -35.37 -1.96
N GLU A 297 15.89 -35.84 -1.44
CA GLU A 297 17.14 -35.90 -2.18
C GLU A 297 17.30 -37.16 -3.08
N LYS A 298 17.70 -36.91 -4.34
CA LYS A 298 18.60 -37.80 -5.09
C LYS A 298 19.76 -36.96 -5.63
N GLN A 299 20.94 -37.12 -5.00
CA GLN A 299 22.24 -36.48 -5.28
C GLN A 299 22.47 -35.06 -4.70
N PRO A 300 23.72 -34.75 -4.31
CA PRO A 300 24.07 -33.46 -3.71
C PRO A 300 24.18 -32.34 -4.76
N ALA A 301 23.57 -31.19 -4.45
CA ALA A 301 23.75 -29.97 -5.24
C ALA A 301 25.15 -29.37 -5.00
N MET A 302 26.05 -29.47 -5.99
CA MET A 302 27.27 -28.68 -6.05
C MET A 302 27.22 -27.63 -7.16
N THR A 303 27.68 -26.42 -6.81
CA THR A 303 27.81 -25.22 -7.67
C THR A 303 26.50 -24.63 -8.23
N VAL A 304 25.85 -23.76 -7.44
CA VAL A 304 24.97 -22.72 -7.98
C VAL A 304 25.83 -21.72 -8.76
N ALA A 305 25.72 -21.73 -10.09
CA ALA A 305 26.51 -20.88 -10.97
C ALA A 305 25.85 -19.50 -11.22
N ALA A 306 26.03 -18.56 -10.29
CA ALA A 306 25.61 -17.18 -10.47
C ALA A 306 26.61 -16.40 -11.34
N GLY A 307 26.27 -16.16 -12.62
CA GLY A 307 27.07 -15.35 -13.55
C GLY A 307 26.80 -13.85 -13.49
N ALA A 308 26.28 -13.35 -12.36
CA ALA A 308 25.77 -11.98 -12.23
C ALA A 308 26.74 -11.05 -11.48
N SER A 309 26.84 -9.81 -11.95
CA SER A 309 27.48 -8.70 -11.24
C SER A 309 26.46 -8.01 -10.33
N TYR A 310 26.72 -8.01 -9.03
CA TYR A 310 25.88 -7.34 -8.02
C TYR A 310 26.44 -5.96 -7.67
N SER A 311 25.56 -4.98 -7.43
CA SER A 311 25.93 -3.71 -6.81
C SER A 311 25.89 -3.85 -5.29
N LEU A 312 26.95 -3.42 -4.60
CA LEU A 312 26.91 -3.31 -3.15
C LEU A 312 25.90 -2.20 -2.80
N PRO A 313 24.78 -2.48 -2.11
CA PRO A 313 23.87 -1.42 -1.70
C PRO A 313 24.55 -0.55 -0.66
N LYS A 314 24.32 0.77 -0.74
CA LYS A 314 24.74 1.64 0.35
C LYS A 314 23.84 1.35 1.55
N ILE A 315 24.40 0.73 2.59
CA ILE A 315 23.76 0.68 3.91
C ILE A 315 23.60 2.13 4.35
N SER A 316 22.38 2.50 4.74
CA SER A 316 21.97 3.90 4.82
C SER A 316 22.66 4.66 5.95
N ASP A 317 23.82 5.23 5.63
CA ASP A 317 24.26 6.52 6.16
C ASP A 317 23.80 7.60 5.18
N MET A 318 23.15 8.65 5.71
CA MET A 318 22.26 9.60 5.02
C MET A 318 22.86 10.42 3.84
N ALA A 319 24.09 10.16 3.37
CA ALA A 319 24.95 11.21 2.82
C ALA A 319 25.53 11.09 1.39
N ASP A 320 25.39 10.00 0.61
CA ASP A 320 26.02 9.97 -0.75
C ASP A 320 25.19 9.23 -1.81
N SER A 321 24.49 9.99 -2.66
CA SER A 321 23.96 9.55 -3.96
C SER A 321 23.75 10.72 -4.94
N CYS A 322 24.45 11.82 -4.73
CA CYS A 322 24.08 13.15 -5.21
C CYS A 322 25.09 13.64 -6.27
N ILE A 323 24.59 14.15 -7.40
CA ILE A 323 25.40 14.84 -8.42
C ILE A 323 25.17 16.34 -8.24
N ASP A 324 26.20 17.07 -7.81
CA ASP A 324 26.17 18.52 -7.57
C ASP A 324 25.37 19.31 -8.63
N ASP A 325 24.44 20.15 -8.17
CA ASP A 325 23.60 21.06 -8.96
C ASP A 325 22.63 20.39 -9.95
N THR A 326 22.06 19.23 -9.57
CA THR A 326 21.03 18.50 -10.36
C THR A 326 19.81 18.07 -9.52
N TRP A 327 18.73 17.66 -10.20
CA TRP A 327 17.44 17.27 -9.61
C TRP A 327 17.06 15.79 -9.83
N THR A 328 16.38 15.13 -8.87
CA THR A 328 15.93 13.70 -8.97
C THR A 328 14.58 13.41 -8.26
N ALA A 329 13.69 12.58 -8.85
CA ALA A 329 12.33 12.29 -8.33
C ALA A 329 12.23 11.12 -7.30
N LEU A 330 11.09 10.99 -6.60
CA LEU A 330 10.82 9.95 -5.58
C LEU A 330 9.64 9.02 -5.94
N PRO A 331 9.63 7.75 -5.46
CA PRO A 331 8.50 6.82 -5.62
C PRO A 331 7.42 7.00 -4.53
N GLY A 332 6.15 6.79 -4.90
CA GLY A 332 4.99 6.88 -4.01
C GLY A 332 3.78 6.08 -4.53
N PRO A 333 2.62 6.17 -3.87
CA PRO A 333 1.39 5.53 -4.34
C PRO A 333 0.89 6.11 -5.67
N PRO A 334 0.11 5.35 -6.45
CA PRO A 334 -0.59 5.89 -7.59
C PRO A 334 -1.80 6.75 -7.18
N ASP A 335 -2.26 7.54 -8.14
CA ASP A 335 -3.29 8.56 -7.97
C ASP A 335 -4.71 8.02 -7.81
N GLY A 336 -5.65 8.96 -7.75
CA GLY A 336 -7.04 8.79 -7.40
C GLY A 336 -7.84 8.33 -8.57
N ARG A 337 -8.67 7.33 -8.32
CA ARG A 337 -9.29 6.57 -9.39
C ARG A 337 -10.58 5.93 -8.92
N ILE A 338 -11.58 6.12 -9.77
CA ILE A 338 -12.80 5.33 -9.84
C ILE A 338 -12.76 4.54 -11.13
N GLU A 339 -13.52 3.45 -11.21
CA GLU A 339 -13.58 2.59 -12.41
C GLU A 339 -12.21 1.97 -12.77
N HIS A 340 -11.30 1.93 -11.81
CA HIS A 340 -10.01 1.24 -11.90
C HIS A 340 -10.21 -0.27 -11.72
N THR A 341 -9.17 -1.02 -12.04
CA THR A 341 -9.08 -2.44 -11.69
C THR A 341 -7.97 -2.67 -10.68
N ALA A 342 -8.20 -3.64 -9.79
CA ALA A 342 -7.19 -4.17 -8.89
C ALA A 342 -7.10 -5.70 -9.08
N VAL A 343 -5.89 -6.24 -9.07
CA VAL A 343 -5.66 -7.70 -9.03
C VAL A 343 -4.76 -8.07 -7.87
N TRP A 344 -4.99 -9.26 -7.32
CA TRP A 344 -4.16 -9.86 -6.28
C TRP A 344 -3.22 -10.90 -6.90
N THR A 345 -1.92 -10.78 -6.66
CA THR A 345 -0.92 -11.70 -7.23
C THR A 345 -0.72 -12.98 -6.41
N GLY A 346 -1.29 -13.03 -5.21
CA GLY A 346 -0.93 -13.97 -4.14
C GLY A 346 0.01 -13.36 -3.09
N SER A 347 0.73 -12.27 -3.41
CA SER A 347 1.65 -11.61 -2.47
C SER A 347 1.68 -10.09 -2.55
N GLU A 348 1.13 -9.49 -3.60
CA GLU A 348 1.09 -8.05 -3.87
C GLU A 348 -0.26 -7.69 -4.51
N MET A 349 -0.75 -6.48 -4.24
CA MET A 349 -1.89 -5.91 -4.99
C MET A 349 -1.33 -5.06 -6.13
N ILE A 350 -1.87 -5.23 -7.34
CA ILE A 350 -1.56 -4.36 -8.48
C ILE A 350 -2.82 -3.57 -8.83
N VAL A 351 -2.70 -2.24 -8.87
CA VAL A 351 -3.80 -1.33 -9.24
C VAL A 351 -3.40 -0.55 -10.47
N TRP A 352 -4.31 -0.38 -11.43
CA TRP A 352 -4.06 0.40 -12.64
C TRP A 352 -5.34 0.96 -13.28
N GLY A 353 -5.22 2.10 -13.98
CA GLY A 353 -6.31 2.77 -14.72
C GLY A 353 -7.35 3.47 -13.82
N GLY A 354 -8.51 3.81 -14.37
CA GLY A 354 -9.59 4.61 -13.79
C GLY A 354 -9.72 6.02 -14.40
N ASN A 355 -10.80 6.74 -14.06
CA ASN A 355 -11.00 8.13 -14.51
C ASN A 355 -10.08 9.12 -13.77
N GLY A 356 -9.41 9.97 -14.56
CA GLY A 356 -8.27 10.81 -14.17
C GLY A 356 -7.09 10.52 -15.13
N ASP A 357 -6.34 11.55 -15.56
CA ASP A 357 -5.44 11.56 -16.75
C ASP A 357 -4.22 10.62 -16.72
N GLN A 358 -4.38 9.32 -16.44
CA GLN A 358 -3.29 8.45 -16.02
C GLN A 358 -3.29 7.04 -16.58
N ASN A 359 -2.27 6.78 -17.40
CA ASN A 359 -1.75 5.46 -17.77
C ASN A 359 -0.91 4.83 -16.63
N THR A 360 -1.12 5.27 -15.39
CA THR A 360 -0.31 4.93 -14.21
C THR A 360 -1.00 3.89 -13.35
N GLY A 361 -0.20 3.19 -12.56
CA GLY A 361 -0.63 2.27 -11.52
C GLY A 361 0.45 2.07 -10.48
N GLY A 362 0.20 1.15 -9.56
CA GLY A 362 1.15 0.82 -8.50
C GLY A 362 1.04 -0.64 -8.09
N LYS A 363 2.19 -1.21 -7.72
CA LYS A 363 2.29 -2.44 -6.94
C LYS A 363 2.37 -2.08 -5.46
N TYR A 364 1.53 -2.71 -4.66
CA TYR A 364 1.58 -2.63 -3.22
C TYR A 364 2.01 -3.96 -2.64
N ASN A 365 3.10 -3.95 -1.88
CA ASN A 365 3.60 -5.14 -1.21
C ASN A 365 3.25 -5.08 0.29
N PRO A 366 2.28 -5.89 0.76
CA PRO A 366 1.94 -5.92 2.18
C PRO A 366 3.09 -6.40 3.09
N SER A 367 4.01 -7.25 2.62
CA SER A 367 5.14 -7.68 3.47
C SER A 367 6.15 -6.57 3.78
N THR A 368 6.18 -5.47 3.01
CA THR A 368 7.14 -4.37 3.16
C THR A 368 6.52 -2.98 3.34
N ASP A 369 5.19 -2.87 3.28
CA ASP A 369 4.42 -1.62 3.33
C ASP A 369 4.91 -0.54 2.37
N SER A 370 5.12 -0.95 1.12
CA SER A 370 5.72 -0.12 0.10
C SER A 370 4.91 -0.12 -1.18
N TRP A 371 4.62 1.08 -1.67
CA TRP A 371 4.20 1.30 -3.05
C TRP A 371 5.41 1.41 -3.96
N ILE A 372 5.36 0.67 -5.07
CA ILE A 372 6.26 0.80 -6.19
C ILE A 372 5.37 1.20 -7.39
N PRO A 373 5.55 2.40 -7.97
CA PRO A 373 4.87 2.76 -9.21
C PRO A 373 5.07 1.65 -10.25
N THR A 374 4.01 1.26 -10.97
CA THR A 374 4.21 0.40 -12.13
C THR A 374 5.04 1.17 -13.15
N GLY A 375 6.11 0.59 -13.70
CA GLY A 375 6.87 1.25 -14.76
C GLY A 375 5.95 1.72 -15.90
N ASN A 376 6.11 2.96 -16.38
CA ASN A 376 5.26 3.53 -17.43
C ASN A 376 5.73 3.18 -18.86
N THR A 377 6.85 2.48 -18.99
CA THR A 377 7.41 2.06 -20.28
C THR A 377 6.44 1.15 -21.02
N ASN A 378 5.93 1.62 -22.17
CA ASN A 378 4.89 1.02 -23.00
C ASN A 378 3.52 0.85 -22.30
N ALA A 379 3.23 1.59 -21.22
CA ALA A 379 1.93 1.53 -20.56
C ALA A 379 0.80 1.95 -21.52
N PRO A 380 -0.34 1.22 -21.55
CA PRO A 380 -1.48 1.59 -22.40
C PRO A 380 -2.06 2.94 -21.97
N SER A 381 -2.76 3.64 -22.86
CA SER A 381 -3.34 4.98 -22.57
C SER A 381 -4.27 4.99 -21.33
N PRO A 382 -4.48 6.15 -20.67
CA PRO A 382 -5.45 6.29 -19.59
C PRO A 382 -6.81 5.70 -19.94
N ARG A 383 -7.53 5.12 -18.95
CA ARG A 383 -8.83 4.48 -19.17
C ARG A 383 -9.60 4.12 -17.90
N GLY A 384 -10.90 4.40 -17.86
CA GLY A 384 -11.89 3.76 -16.96
C GLY A 384 -12.69 2.67 -17.68
N TYR A 385 -13.57 1.95 -16.96
CA TYR A 385 -14.44 0.87 -17.48
C TYR A 385 -13.73 -0.23 -18.29
N HIS A 386 -12.43 -0.42 -18.08
CA HIS A 386 -11.65 -1.52 -18.64
C HIS A 386 -11.83 -2.80 -17.81
N THR A 387 -11.43 -3.93 -18.39
CA THR A 387 -11.31 -5.18 -17.63
C THR A 387 -9.84 -5.47 -17.34
N ALA A 388 -9.59 -6.20 -16.26
CA ALA A 388 -8.27 -6.72 -15.94
C ALA A 388 -8.34 -8.14 -15.39
N ILE A 389 -7.34 -8.94 -15.72
CA ILE A 389 -7.18 -10.34 -15.31
C ILE A 389 -5.75 -10.57 -14.81
N TRP A 390 -5.61 -11.37 -13.76
CA TRP A 390 -4.33 -11.93 -13.33
C TRP A 390 -4.13 -13.31 -13.96
N THR A 391 -3.03 -13.52 -14.67
CA THR A 391 -2.71 -14.82 -15.30
C THR A 391 -2.10 -15.83 -14.33
N GLY A 392 -1.71 -15.40 -13.13
CA GLY A 392 -0.77 -16.10 -12.25
C GLY A 392 0.66 -15.52 -12.30
N THR A 393 0.99 -14.75 -13.34
CA THR A 393 2.33 -14.16 -13.55
C THR A 393 2.32 -12.71 -14.01
N GLU A 394 1.28 -12.27 -14.72
CA GLU A 394 1.13 -10.94 -15.31
C GLU A 394 -0.30 -10.42 -15.13
N MET A 395 -0.46 -9.10 -15.11
CA MET A 395 -1.77 -8.46 -15.17
C MET A 395 -2.05 -8.03 -16.61
N ILE A 396 -3.15 -8.50 -17.19
CA ILE A 396 -3.60 -8.07 -18.53
C ILE A 396 -4.70 -7.03 -18.34
N VAL A 397 -4.57 -5.87 -18.96
CA VAL A 397 -5.60 -4.82 -19.01
C VAL A 397 -6.00 -4.56 -20.46
N TRP A 398 -7.31 -4.47 -20.74
CA TRP A 398 -7.79 -4.20 -22.10
C TRP A 398 -9.14 -3.48 -22.15
N GLY A 399 -9.38 -2.74 -23.25
CA GLY A 399 -10.61 -2.00 -23.51
C GLY A 399 -10.73 -0.75 -22.64
N GLY A 400 -11.95 -0.33 -22.30
CA GLY A 400 -12.24 0.85 -21.49
C GLY A 400 -12.43 2.13 -22.31
N TYR A 401 -12.56 3.25 -21.62
CA TYR A 401 -12.83 4.59 -22.15
C TYR A 401 -11.82 5.59 -21.58
N ASP A 402 -11.25 6.46 -22.42
CA ASP A 402 -10.09 7.31 -22.08
C ASP A 402 -10.37 8.56 -21.22
N GLY A 403 -11.61 8.82 -20.81
CA GLY A 403 -11.98 9.99 -20.00
C GLY A 403 -12.15 11.30 -20.78
N SER A 404 -11.86 11.33 -22.09
CA SER A 404 -11.98 12.55 -22.89
C SER A 404 -13.43 12.91 -23.23
N ASN A 405 -13.75 14.22 -23.27
CA ASN A 405 -15.08 14.79 -23.57
C ASN A 405 -15.73 14.38 -24.93
N GLY A 406 -15.13 13.44 -25.67
CA GLY A 406 -15.65 12.87 -26.92
C GLY A 406 -16.00 11.37 -26.86
N SER A 407 -15.97 10.71 -25.70
CA SER A 407 -16.32 9.29 -25.54
C SER A 407 -15.43 8.31 -26.34
N ASN A 408 -14.10 8.45 -26.32
CA ASN A 408 -13.23 7.51 -27.03
C ASN A 408 -13.09 6.19 -26.27
N ASP A 409 -13.92 5.21 -26.63
CA ASP A 409 -13.69 3.81 -26.28
C ASP A 409 -12.37 3.30 -26.89
N LEU A 410 -11.77 2.30 -26.25
CA LEU A 410 -10.44 1.79 -26.59
C LEU A 410 -10.47 0.32 -27.02
N ASN A 411 -9.61 -0.06 -27.96
CA ASN A 411 -9.31 -1.44 -28.36
C ASN A 411 -7.86 -1.85 -28.08
N THR A 412 -7.12 -0.97 -27.41
CA THR A 412 -5.75 -1.19 -26.97
C THR A 412 -5.74 -1.81 -25.58
N GLY A 413 -4.58 -2.29 -25.15
CA GLY A 413 -4.36 -2.83 -23.82
C GLY A 413 -2.88 -3.05 -23.55
N GLY A 414 -2.56 -3.64 -22.41
CA GLY A 414 -1.20 -3.98 -22.04
C GLY A 414 -1.13 -5.16 -21.07
N ARG A 415 -0.08 -5.95 -21.21
CA ARG A 415 0.38 -6.91 -20.20
C ARG A 415 1.40 -6.23 -19.32
N TYR A 416 1.15 -6.20 -18.01
CA TYR A 416 2.09 -5.72 -17.02
C TYR A 416 2.77 -6.90 -16.33
N ASN A 417 4.08 -6.97 -16.46
CA ASN A 417 4.90 -7.97 -15.78
C ASN A 417 5.51 -7.35 -14.51
N PRO A 418 5.06 -7.73 -13.30
CA PRO A 418 5.57 -7.15 -12.07
C PRO A 418 7.05 -7.50 -11.80
N GLY A 419 7.53 -8.60 -12.37
CA GLY A 419 8.90 -9.10 -12.22
C GLY A 419 9.94 -8.32 -13.04
N THR A 420 9.59 -7.88 -14.26
CA THR A 420 10.44 -6.96 -15.05
C THR A 420 10.14 -5.50 -14.76
N ASP A 421 8.94 -5.18 -14.26
CA ASP A 421 8.39 -3.83 -14.08
C ASP A 421 8.22 -3.05 -15.39
N SER A 422 7.68 -3.75 -16.40
CA SER A 422 7.47 -3.21 -17.74
C SER A 422 6.11 -3.60 -18.28
N TRP A 423 5.51 -2.73 -19.08
CA TRP A 423 4.40 -3.12 -19.93
C TRP A 423 4.91 -3.65 -21.27
N THR A 424 4.17 -4.62 -21.79
CA THR A 424 4.16 -4.94 -23.21
C THR A 424 2.76 -4.62 -23.70
N ALA A 425 2.64 -3.64 -24.60
CA ALA A 425 1.36 -3.36 -25.26
C ALA A 425 0.80 -4.65 -25.86
N THR A 426 -0.49 -4.92 -25.67
CA THR A 426 -1.13 -6.03 -26.38
C THR A 426 -1.16 -5.69 -27.86
N SER A 427 -0.85 -6.65 -28.74
CA SER A 427 -1.01 -6.49 -30.17
C SER A 427 -2.39 -5.91 -30.52
N THR A 428 -2.44 -4.97 -31.47
CA THR A 428 -3.70 -4.47 -32.05
C THR A 428 -4.09 -5.24 -33.31
N SER A 429 -3.23 -6.14 -33.80
CA SER A 429 -3.54 -7.01 -34.92
C SER A 429 -4.64 -7.99 -34.54
N ASN A 430 -5.75 -7.94 -35.26
CA ASN A 430 -6.98 -8.70 -34.99
C ASN A 430 -7.63 -8.44 -33.61
N ALA A 431 -7.25 -7.36 -32.92
CA ALA A 431 -7.89 -6.96 -31.68
C ALA A 431 -9.37 -6.59 -31.92
N PRO A 432 -10.30 -6.88 -30.98
CA PRO A 432 -11.71 -6.55 -31.14
C PRO A 432 -11.94 -5.04 -31.28
N ALA A 433 -13.11 -4.65 -31.80
CA ALA A 433 -13.49 -3.23 -31.87
C ALA A 433 -13.50 -2.56 -30.47
N VAL A 434 -13.29 -1.25 -30.48
CA VAL A 434 -13.20 -0.38 -29.28
C VAL A 434 -14.41 -0.56 -28.35
N ARG A 435 -14.20 -0.64 -27.03
CA ARG A 435 -15.32 -0.85 -26.09
C ARG A 435 -15.08 -0.53 -24.61
N ALA A 436 -16.13 -0.05 -23.95
CA ALA A 436 -16.28 0.01 -22.49
C ALA A 436 -17.39 -0.92 -21.98
N VAL A 437 -17.49 -1.12 -20.66
CA VAL A 437 -18.57 -1.87 -19.97
C VAL A 437 -18.75 -3.30 -20.50
N HIS A 438 -17.64 -3.93 -20.91
CA HIS A 438 -17.58 -5.30 -21.42
C HIS A 438 -17.22 -6.27 -20.28
N THR A 439 -17.48 -7.56 -20.48
CA THR A 439 -17.04 -8.61 -19.55
C THR A 439 -15.77 -9.27 -20.05
N ALA A 440 -14.91 -9.71 -19.12
CA ALA A 440 -13.78 -10.57 -19.41
C ALA A 440 -13.79 -11.81 -18.50
N VAL A 441 -13.33 -12.95 -19.04
CA VAL A 441 -13.06 -14.17 -18.27
C VAL A 441 -11.67 -14.71 -18.57
N TRP A 442 -11.07 -15.36 -17.58
CA TRP A 442 -9.79 -16.06 -17.70
C TRP A 442 -10.02 -17.57 -17.83
N THR A 443 -9.48 -18.19 -18.89
CA THR A 443 -9.63 -19.64 -19.10
C THR A 443 -8.58 -20.49 -18.36
N GLY A 444 -7.63 -19.84 -17.68
CA GLY A 444 -6.37 -20.47 -17.25
C GLY A 444 -5.22 -20.27 -18.23
N SER A 445 -5.50 -19.91 -19.50
CA SER A 445 -4.47 -19.68 -20.54
C SER A 445 -4.75 -18.49 -21.46
N HIS A 446 -6.02 -18.10 -21.62
CA HIS A 446 -6.46 -17.03 -22.50
C HIS A 446 -7.40 -16.08 -21.78
N MET A 447 -7.35 -14.80 -22.14
CA MET A 447 -8.38 -13.83 -21.77
C MET A 447 -9.43 -13.79 -22.88
N ILE A 448 -10.71 -13.93 -22.53
CA ILE A 448 -11.83 -13.76 -23.46
C ILE A 448 -12.57 -12.48 -23.08
N VAL A 449 -12.67 -11.52 -24.00
CA VAL A 449 -13.46 -10.29 -23.85
C VAL A 449 -14.66 -10.31 -24.77
N TRP A 450 -15.84 -9.91 -24.28
CA TRP A 450 -17.06 -9.88 -25.08
C TRP A 450 -18.09 -8.87 -24.57
N GLY A 451 -18.95 -8.41 -25.48
CA GLY A 451 -20.03 -7.46 -25.19
C GLY A 451 -19.51 -6.03 -25.08
N GLY A 452 -20.23 -5.19 -24.35
CA GLY A 452 -19.89 -3.79 -24.12
C GLY A 452 -20.53 -2.84 -25.12
N SER A 453 -20.28 -1.55 -24.91
CA SER A 453 -20.71 -0.45 -25.78
C SER A 453 -19.51 0.22 -26.46
N SER A 454 -19.78 0.84 -27.60
CA SER A 454 -18.90 1.82 -28.25
C SER A 454 -19.70 3.06 -28.66
N THR A 455 -19.01 4.12 -29.10
CA THR A 455 -19.60 5.26 -29.84
C THR A 455 -20.50 4.86 -31.02
N SER A 456 -20.29 3.68 -31.62
CA SER A 456 -21.11 3.13 -32.72
C SER A 456 -22.26 2.23 -32.26
N GLY A 457 -22.47 2.09 -30.95
CA GLY A 457 -23.53 1.27 -30.34
C GLY A 457 -23.01 0.02 -29.63
N TYR A 458 -23.93 -0.89 -29.34
CA TYR A 458 -23.71 -2.08 -28.50
C TYR A 458 -23.11 -3.24 -29.31
N LEU A 459 -22.14 -3.95 -28.74
CA LEU A 459 -21.27 -4.86 -29.49
C LEU A 459 -21.60 -6.34 -29.23
N ASN A 460 -21.81 -7.11 -30.30
CA ASN A 460 -21.93 -8.58 -30.27
C ASN A 460 -20.61 -9.30 -30.56
N THR A 461 -19.51 -8.56 -30.74
CA THR A 461 -18.18 -9.09 -31.06
C THR A 461 -17.34 -9.29 -29.81
N GLY A 462 -16.22 -9.98 -29.93
CA GLY A 462 -15.26 -10.18 -28.86
C GLY A 462 -13.92 -10.68 -29.38
N GLY A 463 -13.01 -11.04 -28.49
CA GLY A 463 -11.73 -11.65 -28.84
C GLY A 463 -11.19 -12.56 -27.75
N ARG A 464 -10.46 -13.59 -28.18
CA ARG A 464 -9.53 -14.34 -27.33
C ARG A 464 -8.16 -13.72 -27.47
N TYR A 465 -7.55 -13.35 -26.36
CA TYR A 465 -6.16 -12.93 -26.30
C TYR A 465 -5.29 -14.05 -25.74
N ASN A 466 -4.29 -14.47 -26.52
CA ASN A 466 -3.24 -15.37 -26.06
C ASN A 466 -2.03 -14.53 -25.61
N PRO A 467 -1.66 -14.56 -24.31
CA PRO A 467 -0.53 -13.81 -23.79
C PRO A 467 0.84 -14.44 -24.09
N ASP A 468 0.93 -15.71 -24.48
CA ASP A 468 2.20 -16.36 -24.87
C ASP A 468 2.64 -15.92 -26.28
N THR A 469 1.69 -15.77 -27.20
CA THR A 469 1.94 -15.40 -28.61
C THR A 469 1.67 -13.93 -28.93
N ASP A 470 1.16 -13.15 -27.98
CA ASP A 470 0.69 -11.77 -28.16
C ASP A 470 -0.25 -11.61 -29.36
N SER A 471 -1.19 -12.54 -29.49
CA SER A 471 -2.11 -12.59 -30.63
C SER A 471 -3.55 -12.55 -30.17
N TRP A 472 -4.31 -11.64 -30.77
CA TRP A 472 -5.76 -11.73 -30.75
C TRP A 472 -6.26 -12.66 -31.83
N THR A 473 -7.21 -13.50 -31.45
CA THR A 473 -8.11 -14.16 -32.38
C THR A 473 -9.50 -13.63 -32.07
N ALA A 474 -10.10 -12.90 -33.03
CA ALA A 474 -11.49 -12.48 -32.91
C ALA A 474 -12.36 -13.70 -32.57
N THR A 475 -13.33 -13.55 -31.66
CA THR A 475 -14.35 -14.59 -31.50
C THR A 475 -15.22 -14.57 -32.75
N SER A 476 -15.62 -15.74 -33.25
CA SER A 476 -16.62 -15.81 -34.32
C SER A 476 -17.84 -14.93 -34.02
N ALA A 477 -18.33 -14.21 -35.02
CA ALA A 477 -19.59 -13.48 -34.95
C ALA A 477 -20.78 -14.35 -35.40
N THR A 478 -20.51 -15.51 -36.01
CA THR A 478 -21.54 -16.46 -36.43
C THR A 478 -22.22 -17.04 -35.21
N ASN A 479 -23.55 -16.87 -35.12
CA ASN A 479 -24.39 -17.25 -33.99
C ASN A 479 -24.08 -16.54 -32.66
N ALA A 480 -23.27 -15.48 -32.66
CA ALA A 480 -23.02 -14.68 -31.47
C ALA A 480 -24.31 -13.96 -31.02
N PRO A 481 -24.60 -13.88 -29.71
CA PRO A 481 -25.79 -13.21 -29.20
C PRO A 481 -25.76 -11.69 -29.49
N ALA A 482 -26.93 -11.04 -29.55
CA ALA A 482 -27.04 -9.59 -29.86
C ALA A 482 -26.19 -8.72 -28.91
N GLY A 483 -25.71 -7.57 -29.38
CA GLY A 483 -24.81 -6.69 -28.62
C GLY A 483 -25.47 -6.08 -27.39
N ARG A 484 -24.72 -5.91 -26.29
CA ARG A 484 -25.29 -5.61 -24.97
C ARG A 484 -24.28 -5.11 -23.94
N ILE A 485 -24.80 -4.45 -22.90
CA ILE A 485 -24.15 -4.18 -21.61
C ILE A 485 -24.95 -4.84 -20.47
N GLU A 486 -24.42 -4.78 -19.25
CA GLU A 486 -25.05 -5.25 -18.00
C GLU A 486 -25.45 -6.75 -17.98
N HIS A 487 -24.97 -7.52 -18.95
CA HIS A 487 -25.08 -8.97 -18.97
C HIS A 487 -24.19 -9.60 -17.89
N ARG A 488 -24.50 -10.84 -17.52
CA ARG A 488 -23.61 -11.67 -16.68
C ARG A 488 -22.80 -12.60 -17.58
N ALA A 489 -21.56 -12.82 -17.20
CA ALA A 489 -20.65 -13.76 -17.85
C ALA A 489 -20.05 -14.70 -16.79
N VAL A 490 -20.03 -15.99 -17.08
CA VAL A 490 -19.38 -17.01 -16.23
C VAL A 490 -18.48 -17.91 -17.06
N TRP A 491 -17.39 -18.39 -16.46
CA TRP A 491 -16.51 -19.41 -17.03
C TRP A 491 -16.84 -20.76 -16.39
N THR A 492 -17.17 -21.77 -17.20
CA THR A 492 -17.55 -23.11 -16.70
C THR A 492 -16.35 -23.99 -16.36
N GLY A 493 -15.13 -23.57 -16.73
CA GLY A 493 -13.96 -24.43 -16.88
C GLY A 493 -13.63 -24.78 -18.33
N SER A 494 -14.61 -24.67 -19.25
CA SER A 494 -14.43 -25.00 -20.68
C SER A 494 -15.10 -24.01 -21.65
N GLU A 495 -16.18 -23.33 -21.24
CA GLU A 495 -16.95 -22.41 -22.07
C GLU A 495 -17.23 -21.11 -21.30
N MET A 496 -17.35 -20.00 -22.04
CA MET A 496 -17.87 -18.75 -21.49
C MET A 496 -19.38 -18.69 -21.78
N ILE A 497 -20.20 -18.57 -20.74
CA ILE A 497 -21.65 -18.35 -20.88
C ILE A 497 -21.94 -16.87 -20.66
N VAL A 498 -22.63 -16.24 -21.62
CA VAL A 498 -23.15 -14.87 -21.50
C VAL A 498 -24.66 -14.90 -21.59
N TRP A 499 -25.36 -14.20 -20.69
CA TRP A 499 -26.83 -14.11 -20.71
C TRP A 499 -27.37 -12.78 -20.15
N GLY A 500 -28.57 -12.41 -20.60
CA GLY A 500 -29.31 -11.23 -20.12
C GLY A 500 -28.72 -9.91 -20.63
N GLY A 501 -29.03 -8.81 -19.96
CA GLY A 501 -28.50 -7.47 -20.24
C GLY A 501 -29.41 -6.60 -21.10
N TYR A 502 -28.86 -5.48 -21.57
CA TYR A 502 -29.60 -4.37 -22.17
C TYR A 502 -28.88 -3.77 -23.39
N PHE A 503 -29.65 -3.24 -24.35
CA PHE A 503 -29.18 -2.31 -25.39
C PHE A 503 -30.23 -1.25 -25.74
N TYR A 504 -29.80 -0.20 -26.45
CA TYR A 504 -30.64 0.91 -26.91
C TYR A 504 -30.37 1.24 -28.38
N ASP A 505 -31.41 1.37 -29.19
CA ASP A 505 -31.33 1.72 -30.62
C ASP A 505 -32.22 2.92 -31.01
N GLY A 506 -32.67 3.67 -30.01
CA GLY A 506 -33.84 4.55 -30.11
C GLY A 506 -35.04 4.00 -29.34
N ASN A 507 -35.08 2.70 -29.08
CA ASN A 507 -35.95 2.06 -28.09
C ASN A 507 -35.11 1.29 -27.06
N GLN A 508 -35.70 1.02 -25.89
CA GLN A 508 -35.10 0.19 -24.85
C GLN A 508 -35.31 -1.29 -25.15
N HIS A 509 -34.23 -2.08 -25.15
CA HIS A 509 -34.27 -3.53 -25.37
C HIS A 509 -33.61 -4.28 -24.23
N TYR A 510 -34.41 -5.02 -23.48
CA TYR A 510 -33.96 -5.95 -22.44
C TYR A 510 -33.88 -7.35 -23.06
N LEU A 511 -32.93 -8.18 -22.60
CA LEU A 511 -32.56 -9.41 -23.30
C LEU A 511 -32.85 -10.66 -22.47
N ASN A 512 -33.49 -11.66 -23.09
CA ASN A 512 -33.60 -13.06 -22.59
C ASN A 512 -32.68 -14.02 -23.36
N THR A 513 -31.89 -13.50 -24.29
CA THR A 513 -30.99 -14.27 -25.13
C THR A 513 -29.61 -14.36 -24.48
N GLY A 514 -28.83 -15.35 -24.88
CA GLY A 514 -27.45 -15.52 -24.48
C GLY A 514 -26.70 -16.41 -25.46
N GLY A 515 -25.46 -16.72 -25.11
CA GLY A 515 -24.62 -17.63 -25.90
C GLY A 515 -23.59 -18.33 -25.02
N ARG A 516 -23.32 -19.58 -25.36
CA ARG A 516 -22.12 -20.31 -24.94
C ARG A 516 -21.06 -20.10 -26.01
N TYR A 517 -19.90 -19.61 -25.60
CA TYR A 517 -18.73 -19.51 -26.45
C TYR A 517 -17.73 -20.60 -26.09
N ASN A 518 -17.49 -21.49 -27.06
CA ASN A 518 -16.49 -22.52 -26.95
C ASN A 518 -15.18 -22.04 -27.59
N PRO A 519 -14.10 -21.85 -26.81
CA PRO A 519 -12.83 -21.33 -27.32
C PRO A 519 -11.99 -22.36 -28.07
N ASP A 520 -12.29 -23.66 -27.99
CA ASP A 520 -11.57 -24.71 -28.74
C ASP A 520 -12.06 -24.78 -30.19
N THR A 521 -13.36 -24.60 -30.42
CA THR A 521 -13.99 -24.64 -31.75
C THR A 521 -14.24 -23.26 -32.37
N ASP A 522 -14.02 -22.17 -31.63
CA ASP A 522 -14.39 -20.79 -31.99
C ASP A 522 -15.84 -20.65 -32.44
N SER A 523 -16.75 -21.32 -31.73
CA SER A 523 -18.16 -21.34 -32.07
C SER A 523 -19.01 -20.78 -30.94
N TRP A 524 -19.91 -19.87 -31.28
CA TRP A 524 -21.06 -19.58 -30.44
C TRP A 524 -22.15 -20.61 -30.70
N THR A 525 -22.65 -21.19 -29.62
CA THR A 525 -23.97 -21.81 -29.60
C THR A 525 -24.88 -20.85 -28.83
N ALA A 526 -25.88 -20.28 -29.51
CA ALA A 526 -26.90 -19.49 -28.84
C ALA A 526 -27.52 -20.34 -27.72
N THR A 527 -27.65 -19.80 -26.51
CA THR A 527 -28.37 -20.50 -25.44
C THR A 527 -29.79 -20.74 -25.94
N ASN A 528 -30.29 -21.97 -25.80
CA ASN A 528 -31.68 -22.29 -26.12
C ASN A 528 -32.64 -21.26 -25.50
N THR A 529 -33.65 -20.81 -26.23
CA THR A 529 -34.66 -19.86 -25.73
C THR A 529 -35.95 -20.54 -25.28
N ALA A 530 -36.12 -21.84 -25.59
CA ALA A 530 -37.21 -22.62 -25.02
C ALA A 530 -37.04 -22.71 -23.49
N ASN A 531 -38.08 -22.32 -22.76
CA ASN A 531 -38.13 -22.22 -21.30
C ASN A 531 -37.10 -21.23 -20.68
N ALA A 532 -36.44 -20.40 -21.48
CA ALA A 532 -35.55 -19.37 -20.94
C ALA A 532 -36.34 -18.30 -20.15
N PRO A 533 -35.78 -17.76 -19.06
CA PRO A 533 -36.43 -16.69 -18.29
C PRO A 533 -36.70 -15.44 -19.15
N SER A 534 -37.68 -14.62 -18.75
CA SER A 534 -38.01 -13.36 -19.45
C SER A 534 -36.83 -12.38 -19.52
N SER A 535 -36.91 -11.42 -20.44
CA SER A 535 -35.85 -10.44 -20.73
C SER A 535 -35.50 -9.57 -19.53
N ARG A 536 -34.22 -9.35 -19.23
CA ARG A 536 -33.82 -8.64 -17.99
C ARG A 536 -32.43 -8.01 -17.95
N THR A 537 -32.34 -6.88 -17.27
CA THR A 537 -31.08 -6.35 -16.68
C THR A 537 -31.12 -6.37 -15.15
N TRP A 538 -30.02 -5.98 -14.49
CA TRP A 538 -29.83 -5.89 -13.03
C TRP A 538 -30.22 -7.15 -12.24
N HIS A 539 -30.08 -8.31 -12.87
CA HIS A 539 -30.28 -9.62 -12.27
C HIS A 539 -29.00 -10.12 -11.60
N THR A 540 -29.17 -11.08 -10.68
CA THR A 540 -28.05 -11.87 -10.15
C THR A 540 -27.90 -13.16 -10.96
N ALA A 541 -26.67 -13.64 -11.05
CA ALA A 541 -26.36 -14.96 -11.59
C ALA A 541 -25.33 -15.65 -10.69
N VAL A 542 -25.53 -16.92 -10.39
CA VAL A 542 -24.57 -17.75 -9.65
C VAL A 542 -24.20 -18.99 -10.47
N TRP A 543 -22.94 -19.42 -10.36
CA TRP A 543 -22.46 -20.68 -10.91
C TRP A 543 -22.38 -21.72 -9.79
N THR A 544 -23.09 -22.83 -9.95
CA THR A 544 -23.13 -23.91 -8.94
C THR A 544 -21.92 -24.85 -8.99
N GLY A 545 -21.11 -24.73 -10.05
CA GLY A 545 -20.14 -25.76 -10.48
C GLY A 545 -20.63 -26.59 -11.67
N ASN A 546 -21.93 -26.64 -11.96
CA ASN A 546 -22.49 -27.41 -13.08
C ASN A 546 -23.61 -26.71 -13.88
N GLU A 547 -24.32 -25.73 -13.30
CA GLU A 547 -25.36 -24.95 -13.94
C GLU A 547 -25.27 -23.47 -13.54
N MET A 548 -25.79 -22.60 -14.40
CA MET A 548 -25.92 -21.17 -14.12
C MET A 548 -27.35 -20.88 -13.68
N ILE A 549 -27.53 -20.37 -12.47
CA ILE A 549 -28.85 -19.94 -11.96
C ILE A 549 -28.96 -18.43 -12.13
N VAL A 550 -29.99 -17.97 -12.84
CA VAL A 550 -30.32 -16.55 -13.03
C VAL A 550 -31.68 -16.25 -12.40
N TRP A 551 -31.78 -15.17 -11.63
CA TRP A 551 -33.04 -14.79 -10.98
C TRP A 551 -33.20 -13.28 -10.77
N GLY A 552 -34.46 -12.83 -10.73
CA GLY A 552 -34.85 -11.43 -10.50
C GLY A 552 -34.45 -10.49 -11.62
N GLY A 553 -34.29 -9.19 -11.33
CA GLY A 553 -33.95 -8.15 -12.30
C GLY A 553 -35.17 -7.41 -12.85
N SER A 554 -34.96 -6.62 -13.91
CA SER A 554 -36.00 -5.75 -14.51
C SER A 554 -36.11 -5.94 -16.02
N ASP A 555 -37.33 -6.09 -16.55
CA ASP A 555 -37.68 -6.12 -17.98
C ASP A 555 -38.09 -4.75 -18.55
N SER A 556 -38.32 -3.78 -17.68
CA SER A 556 -38.68 -2.40 -17.98
C SER A 556 -38.44 -1.52 -16.74
N PHE A 557 -38.25 -0.22 -16.91
CA PHE A 557 -38.04 0.74 -15.82
C PHE A 557 -39.15 1.81 -15.85
N PRO A 558 -39.72 2.25 -14.70
CA PRO A 558 -39.33 1.93 -13.32
C PRO A 558 -39.98 0.68 -12.69
N ASN A 559 -40.97 0.05 -13.33
CA ASN A 559 -41.88 -0.89 -12.65
C ASN A 559 -41.76 -2.37 -13.09
N GLY A 560 -40.86 -2.70 -14.02
CA GLY A 560 -40.78 -4.02 -14.67
C GLY A 560 -40.01 -5.09 -13.89
N PHE A 561 -40.12 -5.11 -12.56
CA PHE A 561 -39.35 -6.05 -11.75
C PHE A 561 -39.87 -7.49 -11.90
N LEU A 562 -38.98 -8.47 -11.71
CA LEU A 562 -39.24 -9.88 -11.98
C LEU A 562 -39.04 -10.75 -10.73
N ASN A 563 -39.90 -11.76 -10.53
CA ASN A 563 -39.71 -12.86 -9.57
C ASN A 563 -39.43 -14.20 -10.25
N SER A 564 -39.34 -14.21 -11.58
CA SER A 564 -39.00 -15.39 -12.36
C SER A 564 -37.49 -15.56 -12.45
N GLY A 565 -37.04 -16.76 -12.82
CA GLY A 565 -35.65 -17.08 -13.09
C GLY A 565 -35.54 -18.32 -13.95
N GLY A 566 -34.31 -18.76 -14.16
CA GLY A 566 -34.02 -20.00 -14.89
C GLY A 566 -32.68 -20.58 -14.50
N ARG A 567 -32.62 -21.90 -14.53
CA ARG A 567 -31.40 -22.69 -14.42
C ARG A 567 -30.98 -23.13 -15.80
N TYR A 568 -29.74 -22.84 -16.15
CA TYR A 568 -29.17 -23.19 -17.44
C TYR A 568 -28.10 -24.26 -17.27
N ASN A 569 -28.39 -25.45 -17.81
CA ASN A 569 -27.43 -26.54 -17.89
C ASN A 569 -26.71 -26.48 -19.25
N PRO A 570 -25.41 -26.13 -19.30
CA PRO A 570 -24.67 -26.05 -20.57
C PRO A 570 -24.39 -27.43 -21.18
N GLY A 571 -24.46 -28.52 -20.42
CA GLY A 571 -24.31 -29.88 -20.95
C GLY A 571 -25.48 -30.35 -21.81
N THR A 572 -26.70 -29.87 -21.54
CA THR A 572 -27.93 -30.24 -22.25
C THR A 572 -28.54 -29.11 -23.09
N ASP A 573 -28.00 -27.89 -23.03
CA ASP A 573 -28.55 -26.67 -23.63
C ASP A 573 -30.05 -26.48 -23.34
N SER A 574 -30.39 -26.65 -22.06
CA SER A 574 -31.77 -26.59 -21.61
C SER A 574 -31.90 -25.60 -20.46
N TRP A 575 -32.88 -24.72 -20.58
CA TRP A 575 -33.39 -24.00 -19.43
C TRP A 575 -34.46 -24.83 -18.72
N VAL A 576 -34.34 -24.90 -17.41
CA VAL A 576 -35.44 -25.21 -16.52
C VAL A 576 -35.81 -23.88 -15.89
N ALA A 577 -37.01 -23.36 -16.18
CA ALA A 577 -37.52 -22.19 -15.48
C ALA A 577 -37.54 -22.51 -13.98
N THR A 578 -37.03 -21.61 -13.13
CA THR A 578 -37.16 -21.79 -11.68
C THR A 578 -38.64 -21.80 -11.36
N ASN A 579 -39.10 -22.74 -10.54
CA ASN A 579 -40.46 -22.74 -10.03
C ASN A 579 -40.87 -21.35 -9.52
N SER A 580 -42.09 -20.91 -9.82
CA SER A 580 -42.63 -19.62 -9.37
C SER A 580 -43.59 -19.76 -8.19
N ALA A 581 -43.96 -20.98 -7.80
CA ALA A 581 -44.60 -21.24 -6.52
C ALA A 581 -43.62 -20.88 -5.39
N ASP A 582 -44.12 -20.12 -4.41
CA ASP A 582 -43.40 -19.68 -3.22
C ASP A 582 -42.13 -18.84 -3.48
N ALA A 583 -41.92 -18.40 -4.73
CA ALA A 583 -40.87 -17.47 -5.10
C ALA A 583 -41.15 -16.06 -4.52
N PRO A 584 -40.11 -15.35 -4.02
CA PRO A 584 -40.28 -14.06 -3.35
C PRO A 584 -40.72 -12.97 -4.35
N GLU A 585 -41.30 -11.87 -3.89
CA GLU A 585 -41.96 -10.92 -4.80
C GLU A 585 -40.99 -10.20 -5.78
N PRO A 586 -41.49 -9.71 -6.94
CA PRO A 586 -40.64 -9.29 -8.05
C PRO A 586 -39.69 -8.14 -7.71
N ARG A 587 -38.39 -8.30 -8.01
CA ARG A 587 -37.34 -7.37 -7.55
C ARG A 587 -36.11 -7.26 -8.45
N ALA A 588 -35.41 -6.15 -8.33
CA ALA A 588 -34.06 -5.94 -8.84
C ALA A 588 -33.13 -5.37 -7.74
N LEU A 589 -31.83 -5.24 -8.03
CA LEU A 589 -30.82 -4.69 -7.10
C LEU A 589 -30.72 -5.43 -5.75
N HIS A 590 -31.14 -6.69 -5.73
CA HIS A 590 -30.99 -7.62 -4.61
C HIS A 590 -29.60 -8.26 -4.59
N THR A 591 -29.21 -8.82 -3.45
CA THR A 591 -28.02 -9.69 -3.36
C THR A 591 -28.42 -11.16 -3.52
N ALA A 592 -27.52 -11.96 -4.09
CA ALA A 592 -27.65 -13.42 -4.10
C ALA A 592 -26.30 -14.06 -3.74
N VAL A 593 -26.33 -15.09 -2.89
CA VAL A 593 -25.15 -15.91 -2.55
C VAL A 593 -25.42 -17.37 -2.84
N TRP A 594 -24.40 -18.09 -3.32
CA TRP A 594 -24.41 -19.55 -3.42
C TRP A 594 -23.81 -20.13 -2.14
N THR A 595 -24.48 -21.09 -1.50
CA THR A 595 -24.00 -21.68 -0.24
C THR A 595 -22.75 -22.55 -0.40
N GLY A 596 -22.32 -22.79 -1.64
CA GLY A 596 -21.15 -23.61 -1.99
C GLY A 596 -21.50 -25.07 -2.29
N SER A 597 -22.66 -25.55 -1.83
CA SER A 597 -23.10 -26.94 -2.01
C SER A 597 -24.48 -27.08 -2.65
N ASN A 598 -25.52 -26.47 -2.07
CA ASN A 598 -26.90 -26.92 -2.32
C ASN A 598 -27.91 -25.83 -2.69
N GLU A 599 -27.72 -24.56 -2.31
CA GLU A 599 -28.79 -23.55 -2.35
C GLU A 599 -28.28 -22.16 -2.78
N MET A 600 -29.14 -21.41 -3.47
CA MET A 600 -28.98 -19.97 -3.70
C MET A 600 -29.87 -19.22 -2.70
N ILE A 601 -29.31 -18.28 -1.95
CA ILE A 601 -30.06 -17.41 -1.04
C ILE A 601 -30.18 -16.03 -1.67
N VAL A 602 -31.41 -15.51 -1.75
CA VAL A 602 -31.74 -14.17 -2.28
C VAL A 602 -32.37 -13.33 -1.18
N TRP A 603 -31.96 -12.07 -1.03
CA TRP A 603 -32.55 -11.17 -0.05
C TRP A 603 -32.51 -9.69 -0.45
N GLY A 604 -33.50 -8.94 0.04
CA GLY A 604 -33.62 -7.49 -0.13
C GLY A 604 -33.88 -7.08 -1.58
N GLY A 605 -33.53 -5.84 -1.92
CA GLY A 605 -33.70 -5.24 -3.25
C GLY A 605 -34.87 -4.26 -3.35
N SER A 606 -35.08 -3.72 -4.55
CA SER A 606 -36.23 -2.85 -4.86
C SER A 606 -37.35 -3.63 -5.52
N VAL A 607 -38.58 -3.36 -5.06
CA VAL A 607 -39.86 -3.82 -5.59
C VAL A 607 -40.64 -2.59 -6.12
N VAL A 608 -41.85 -2.78 -6.66
CA VAL A 608 -42.61 -1.67 -7.25
C VAL A 608 -43.06 -0.68 -6.16
N GLY A 609 -42.42 0.49 -6.10
CA GLY A 609 -42.75 1.59 -5.19
C GLY A 609 -42.10 1.55 -3.80
N SER A 610 -41.31 0.53 -3.48
CA SER A 610 -40.55 0.43 -2.23
C SER A 610 -39.37 -0.53 -2.34
N GLU A 611 -38.59 -0.63 -1.28
CA GLU A 611 -37.67 -1.72 -1.04
C GLU A 611 -38.40 -2.87 -0.32
N THR A 612 -37.71 -4.00 -0.13
CA THR A 612 -38.23 -5.15 0.59
C THR A 612 -37.21 -5.72 1.58
N ASN A 613 -37.69 -6.39 2.63
CA ASN A 613 -36.91 -7.23 3.54
C ASN A 613 -37.24 -8.72 3.44
N SER A 614 -38.10 -9.12 2.49
CA SER A 614 -38.32 -10.53 2.23
C SER A 614 -37.12 -11.11 1.47
N GLY A 615 -36.92 -12.41 1.61
CA GLY A 615 -35.97 -13.19 0.85
C GLY A 615 -36.48 -14.60 0.68
N ALA A 616 -35.73 -15.41 -0.06
CA ALA A 616 -36.00 -16.84 -0.15
C ALA A 616 -34.73 -17.63 -0.47
N ARG A 617 -34.76 -18.90 -0.06
CA ARG A 617 -33.80 -19.91 -0.48
C ARG A 617 -34.35 -20.66 -1.66
N TYR A 618 -33.52 -20.84 -2.68
CA TYR A 618 -33.81 -21.67 -3.83
C TYR A 618 -32.93 -22.91 -3.83
N ASN A 619 -33.57 -24.06 -3.79
CA ASN A 619 -32.90 -25.34 -3.88
C ASN A 619 -33.05 -25.91 -5.31
N PRO A 620 -32.00 -25.88 -6.15
CA PRO A 620 -32.05 -26.45 -7.51
C PRO A 620 -32.35 -27.95 -7.55
N SER A 621 -32.02 -28.73 -6.51
CA SER A 621 -32.24 -30.18 -6.53
C SER A 621 -33.74 -30.56 -6.43
N THR A 622 -34.54 -29.72 -5.75
CA THR A 622 -35.99 -29.90 -5.57
C THR A 622 -36.84 -28.93 -6.39
N ASP A 623 -36.22 -27.93 -7.03
CA ASP A 623 -36.89 -26.81 -7.72
C ASP A 623 -37.96 -26.14 -6.84
N SER A 624 -37.59 -25.86 -5.59
CA SER A 624 -38.48 -25.29 -4.58
C SER A 624 -37.88 -24.01 -4.00
N TRP A 625 -38.72 -22.99 -3.87
CA TRP A 625 -38.44 -21.85 -3.02
C TRP A 625 -38.93 -22.12 -1.61
N ILE A 626 -38.15 -21.67 -0.64
CA ILE A 626 -38.57 -21.56 0.76
C ILE A 626 -38.34 -20.10 1.13
N SER A 627 -39.42 -19.34 1.31
CA SER A 627 -39.36 -17.98 1.84
C SER A 627 -38.57 -17.97 3.13
N THR A 628 -37.60 -17.07 3.25
CA THR A 628 -36.90 -16.90 4.53
C THR A 628 -37.89 -16.36 5.56
N SER A 629 -37.86 -16.87 6.79
CA SER A 629 -38.65 -16.28 7.89
C SER A 629 -38.51 -14.74 7.93
N PRO A 630 -39.61 -13.97 8.04
CA PRO A 630 -39.54 -12.52 8.23
C PRO A 630 -39.30 -12.15 9.70
N SER A 631 -39.34 -13.11 10.62
CA SER A 631 -39.12 -12.88 12.05
C SER A 631 -37.67 -12.49 12.29
N ASN A 632 -37.45 -11.31 12.86
CA ASN A 632 -36.15 -10.67 13.09
C ASN A 632 -35.33 -10.38 11.81
N ALA A 633 -35.94 -10.45 10.62
CA ALA A 633 -35.29 -10.01 9.40
C ALA A 633 -35.01 -8.48 9.47
N PRO A 634 -33.89 -7.98 8.91
CA PRO A 634 -33.57 -6.55 8.89
C PRO A 634 -34.65 -5.71 8.20
N ILE A 635 -34.66 -4.38 8.39
CA ILE A 635 -35.61 -3.52 7.67
C ILE A 635 -35.38 -3.54 6.14
N ALA A 636 -36.41 -3.19 5.36
CA ALA A 636 -36.42 -3.26 3.91
C ALA A 636 -35.34 -2.37 3.27
N ARG A 637 -34.59 -2.88 2.28
CA ARG A 637 -33.48 -2.13 1.68
C ARG A 637 -32.99 -2.65 0.32
N ASN A 638 -32.30 -1.80 -0.42
CA ASN A 638 -31.43 -2.14 -1.54
C ASN A 638 -29.97 -1.67 -1.28
N GLN A 639 -29.07 -1.89 -2.25
CA GLN A 639 -27.66 -1.43 -2.22
C GLN A 639 -26.86 -1.86 -0.97
N HIS A 640 -27.33 -2.88 -0.25
CA HIS A 640 -26.63 -3.52 0.86
C HIS A 640 -25.56 -4.48 0.36
N THR A 641 -24.64 -4.88 1.25
CA THR A 641 -23.71 -5.98 0.98
C THR A 641 -24.23 -7.27 1.60
N ALA A 642 -23.92 -8.40 0.97
CA ALA A 642 -24.10 -9.72 1.57
C ALA A 642 -22.82 -10.55 1.42
N VAL A 643 -22.44 -11.26 2.48
CA VAL A 643 -21.34 -12.24 2.45
C VAL A 643 -21.79 -13.58 3.01
N TRP A 644 -21.23 -14.67 2.47
CA TRP A 644 -21.48 -16.03 2.95
C TRP A 644 -20.35 -16.46 3.88
N THR A 645 -20.65 -16.73 5.15
CA THR A 645 -19.64 -17.20 6.12
C THR A 645 -19.19 -18.64 5.81
N GLY A 646 -20.08 -19.41 5.18
CA GLY A 646 -20.00 -20.85 5.09
C GLY A 646 -21.16 -21.59 5.73
N SER A 647 -21.79 -20.98 6.73
CA SER A 647 -22.97 -21.48 7.43
C SER A 647 -24.14 -20.50 7.37
N GLU A 648 -23.86 -19.19 7.34
CA GLU A 648 -24.85 -18.12 7.44
C GLU A 648 -24.62 -17.07 6.34
N MET A 649 -25.69 -16.40 5.94
CA MET A 649 -25.61 -15.19 5.13
C MET A 649 -25.64 -13.97 6.05
N LEU A 650 -24.60 -13.16 5.98
CA LEU A 650 -24.54 -11.86 6.67
C LEU A 650 -25.01 -10.78 5.70
N VAL A 651 -25.97 -9.96 6.13
CA VAL A 651 -26.47 -8.80 5.39
C VAL A 651 -26.26 -7.56 6.24
N TRP A 652 -25.72 -6.48 5.67
CA TRP A 652 -25.53 -5.22 6.40
C TRP A 652 -25.51 -3.97 5.52
N GLY A 653 -25.92 -2.85 6.11
CA GLY A 653 -26.04 -1.55 5.45
C GLY A 653 -27.16 -1.55 4.41
N GLY A 654 -27.12 -0.62 3.46
CA GLY A 654 -28.15 -0.37 2.44
C GLY A 654 -29.02 0.85 2.76
N ALA A 655 -30.09 1.04 1.99
CA ALA A 655 -31.08 2.09 2.23
C ALA A 655 -32.48 1.71 1.74
N ASP A 656 -33.49 2.39 2.28
CA ASP A 656 -34.82 2.53 1.68
C ASP A 656 -34.97 3.88 0.95
N ASN A 657 -35.89 3.96 -0.01
CA ASN A 657 -36.18 5.17 -0.79
C ASN A 657 -37.16 6.13 -0.09
N GLN A 658 -37.72 5.76 1.07
CA GLN A 658 -38.83 6.49 1.70
C GLN A 658 -38.39 7.34 2.90
N SER A 659 -37.19 7.15 3.46
CA SER A 659 -36.64 8.01 4.49
C SER A 659 -35.12 8.04 4.55
N TYR A 660 -34.58 9.22 4.88
CA TYR A 660 -33.34 9.25 5.67
C TYR A 660 -33.71 8.84 7.09
N PRO A 661 -32.97 7.93 7.75
CA PRO A 661 -31.59 7.53 7.44
C PRO A 661 -31.44 6.29 6.55
N TYR A 662 -30.21 6.07 6.06
CA TYR A 662 -29.76 4.76 5.57
C TYR A 662 -29.79 3.71 6.71
N SER A 663 -29.43 2.46 6.43
CA SER A 663 -29.41 1.38 7.42
C SER A 663 -28.05 1.24 8.14
N ASP A 664 -28.04 1.19 9.47
CA ASP A 664 -26.93 0.79 10.37
C ASP A 664 -27.10 -0.60 11.00
N ASP A 665 -28.25 -1.22 10.76
CA ASP A 665 -28.59 -2.57 11.17
C ASP A 665 -28.22 -3.60 10.09
N GLY A 666 -28.26 -4.87 10.48
CA GLY A 666 -28.09 -6.00 9.60
C GLY A 666 -28.65 -7.27 10.21
N GLY A 667 -28.46 -8.39 9.52
CA GLY A 667 -29.00 -9.66 9.94
C GLY A 667 -28.09 -10.82 9.56
N ARG A 668 -28.09 -11.82 10.45
CA ARG A 668 -27.57 -13.16 10.21
C ARG A 668 -28.73 -14.05 9.83
N TYR A 669 -28.70 -14.59 8.62
CA TYR A 669 -29.64 -15.62 8.23
C TYR A 669 -28.99 -16.99 8.30
N ASP A 670 -29.47 -17.82 9.22
CA ASP A 670 -29.12 -19.25 9.28
C ASP A 670 -30.14 -20.06 8.45
N PRO A 671 -29.74 -20.62 7.28
CA PRO A 671 -30.59 -21.46 6.46
C PRO A 671 -30.89 -22.83 7.11
N ALA A 672 -30.09 -23.29 8.09
CA ALA A 672 -30.30 -24.56 8.76
C ALA A 672 -31.50 -24.53 9.73
N THR A 673 -31.80 -23.37 10.31
CA THR A 673 -32.91 -23.14 11.25
C THR A 673 -34.04 -22.27 10.68
N ASP A 674 -33.85 -21.67 9.50
CA ASP A 674 -34.71 -20.62 8.92
C ASP A 674 -34.96 -19.44 9.89
N SER A 675 -33.93 -19.02 10.61
CA SER A 675 -34.02 -17.93 11.57
C SER A 675 -33.10 -16.79 11.19
N TRP A 676 -33.62 -15.56 11.27
CA TRP A 676 -32.77 -14.40 11.42
C TRP A 676 -32.42 -14.20 12.89
N ALA A 677 -31.13 -14.01 13.16
CA ALA A 677 -30.69 -13.22 14.31
C ALA A 677 -30.43 -11.79 13.80
N PRO A 678 -30.93 -10.75 14.50
CA PRO A 678 -30.48 -9.40 14.21
C PRO A 678 -28.99 -9.34 14.51
N ILE A 679 -28.22 -8.66 13.66
CA ILE A 679 -26.83 -8.34 14.03
C ILE A 679 -26.89 -7.33 15.18
N SER A 680 -26.17 -7.59 16.27
CA SER A 680 -26.11 -6.71 17.43
C SER A 680 -25.85 -5.25 17.06
N SER A 681 -26.55 -4.35 17.75
CA SER A 681 -26.35 -2.90 17.64
C SER A 681 -25.27 -2.37 18.58
N GLY A 682 -24.66 -3.24 19.39
CA GLY A 682 -23.44 -2.92 20.15
C GLY A 682 -22.34 -2.48 19.21
N ASN A 683 -21.83 -1.25 19.40
CA ASN A 683 -20.73 -0.65 18.62
C ASN A 683 -20.91 -0.66 17.08
N THR A 684 -22.14 -0.78 16.55
CA THR A 684 -22.40 -0.88 15.11
C THR A 684 -21.90 0.37 14.34
N PRO A 685 -21.37 0.22 13.10
CA PRO A 685 -20.95 1.36 12.29
C PRO A 685 -22.15 2.23 11.87
N ALA A 686 -21.89 3.53 11.68
CA ALA A 686 -22.92 4.47 11.21
C ALA A 686 -23.56 4.04 9.88
N ALA A 687 -24.85 4.32 9.75
CA ALA A 687 -25.73 3.87 8.66
C ALA A 687 -25.26 4.23 7.25
N ARG A 688 -25.23 3.28 6.31
CA ARG A 688 -24.61 3.51 4.99
C ARG A 688 -24.99 2.57 3.84
N LEU A 689 -24.75 3.06 2.62
CA LEU A 689 -24.83 2.33 1.34
C LEU A 689 -23.53 2.47 0.52
N GLU A 690 -23.36 1.69 -0.56
CA GLU A 690 -22.18 1.73 -1.47
C GLU A 690 -20.81 1.54 -0.76
N HIS A 691 -20.83 0.86 0.39
CA HIS A 691 -19.65 0.37 1.12
C HIS A 691 -19.13 -0.93 0.51
N THR A 692 -17.93 -1.35 0.92
CA THR A 692 -17.47 -2.73 0.68
C THR A 692 -17.63 -3.58 1.93
N ALA A 693 -17.78 -4.88 1.72
CA ALA A 693 -17.72 -5.88 2.76
C ALA A 693 -16.82 -7.03 2.30
N VAL A 694 -15.94 -7.51 3.17
CA VAL A 694 -15.13 -8.71 2.95
C VAL A 694 -15.34 -9.71 4.08
N TRP A 695 -15.38 -11.00 3.75
CA TRP A 695 -15.36 -12.08 4.72
C TRP A 695 -13.92 -12.54 4.93
N THR A 696 -13.44 -12.52 6.18
CA THR A 696 -12.05 -12.90 6.50
C THR A 696 -11.85 -14.42 6.60
N GLY A 697 -12.93 -15.16 6.83
CA GLY A 697 -12.93 -16.53 7.34
C GLY A 697 -13.57 -16.64 8.73
N THR A 698 -13.53 -15.57 9.53
CA THR A 698 -14.06 -15.53 10.91
C THR A 698 -14.94 -14.32 11.23
N GLU A 699 -14.82 -13.23 10.47
CA GLU A 699 -15.53 -11.97 10.68
C GLU A 699 -15.85 -11.28 9.36
N MET A 700 -16.87 -10.43 9.36
CA MET A 700 -17.20 -9.54 8.24
C MET A 700 -16.63 -8.16 8.52
N ILE A 701 -15.73 -7.68 7.68
CA ILE A 701 -15.23 -6.31 7.74
C ILE A 701 -16.06 -5.48 6.77
N VAL A 702 -16.84 -4.53 7.28
CA VAL A 702 -17.51 -3.51 6.48
C VAL A 702 -16.73 -2.21 6.57
N TRP A 703 -16.47 -1.57 5.44
CA TRP A 703 -15.71 -0.33 5.42
C TRP A 703 -16.15 0.63 4.30
N GLY A 704 -16.00 1.94 4.56
CA GLY A 704 -16.32 3.00 3.60
C GLY A 704 -17.81 3.18 3.41
N GLY A 705 -18.24 3.65 2.24
CA GLY A 705 -19.64 3.90 1.87
C GLY A 705 -20.13 5.31 2.18
N ARG A 706 -21.38 5.58 1.80
CA ARG A 706 -22.07 6.88 1.94
C ARG A 706 -22.98 6.85 3.16
N VAL A 707 -22.81 7.79 4.09
CA VAL A 707 -23.57 7.86 5.37
C VAL A 707 -24.65 8.95 5.38
N ARG A 708 -24.56 9.98 4.52
CA ARG A 708 -25.69 10.88 4.14
C ARG A 708 -25.54 11.34 2.68
N TYR A 709 -26.53 12.06 2.13
CA TYR A 709 -26.48 12.62 0.76
C TYR A 709 -25.14 13.28 0.39
N THR A 710 -24.47 13.94 1.34
CA THR A 710 -23.23 14.69 1.13
C THR A 710 -22.03 14.20 1.96
N SER A 711 -22.13 13.05 2.62
CA SER A 711 -21.02 12.53 3.45
C SER A 711 -20.72 11.07 3.19
N TYR A 712 -19.46 10.82 2.90
CA TYR A 712 -18.86 9.49 2.79
C TYR A 712 -18.12 9.15 4.09
N SER A 713 -18.02 7.87 4.43
CA SER A 713 -17.50 7.40 5.71
C SER A 713 -16.09 6.85 5.58
N ASN A 714 -15.23 7.27 6.50
CA ASN A 714 -13.89 6.74 6.78
C ASN A 714 -13.92 5.63 7.85
N THR A 715 -15.09 5.39 8.46
CA THR A 715 -15.24 4.39 9.51
C THR A 715 -15.69 3.06 8.92
N GLY A 716 -15.66 2.01 9.73
CA GLY A 716 -16.15 0.70 9.40
C GLY A 716 -16.45 -0.07 10.69
N GLY A 717 -16.70 -1.37 10.54
CA GLY A 717 -16.81 -2.28 11.67
C GLY A 717 -16.40 -3.68 11.29
N ARG A 718 -15.89 -4.42 12.26
CA ARG A 718 -15.78 -5.87 12.23
C ARG A 718 -16.98 -6.44 12.95
N TYR A 719 -17.82 -7.15 12.21
CA TYR A 719 -18.83 -7.97 12.84
C TYR A 719 -18.26 -9.36 13.08
N ILE A 720 -18.28 -9.80 14.35
CA ILE A 720 -17.76 -11.10 14.78
C ILE A 720 -18.95 -12.02 15.15
N PRO A 721 -19.40 -12.93 14.25
CA PRO A 721 -20.63 -13.70 14.47
C PRO A 721 -20.60 -14.60 15.72
N SER A 722 -19.41 -15.03 16.15
CA SER A 722 -19.20 -15.92 17.31
C SER A 722 -19.26 -15.21 18.68
N ILE A 723 -19.49 -13.89 18.73
CA ILE A 723 -19.90 -13.16 19.95
C ILE A 723 -21.14 -12.28 19.73
N ASP A 724 -21.63 -12.16 18.49
CA ASP A 724 -22.65 -11.18 18.09
C ASP A 724 -22.35 -9.77 18.64
N ASP A 725 -21.18 -9.24 18.28
CA ASP A 725 -20.78 -7.88 18.62
C ASP A 725 -19.97 -7.26 17.49
N TRP A 726 -19.95 -5.93 17.45
CA TRP A 726 -19.04 -5.19 16.61
C TRP A 726 -17.80 -4.77 17.38
N LEU A 727 -16.65 -4.94 16.75
CA LEU A 727 -15.51 -4.09 17.03
C LEU A 727 -15.54 -2.95 16.01
N ALA A 728 -15.68 -1.72 16.49
CA ALA A 728 -15.52 -0.56 15.64
C ALA A 728 -14.11 -0.61 15.03
N THR A 729 -13.98 -0.52 13.70
CA THR A 729 -12.64 -0.40 13.14
C THR A 729 -12.04 0.89 13.67
N SER A 730 -10.83 0.85 14.23
CA SER A 730 -10.10 2.06 14.62
C SER A 730 -10.21 3.15 13.54
N THR A 731 -10.38 4.41 13.94
CA THR A 731 -10.48 5.55 13.00
C THR A 731 -9.18 6.35 12.93
N THR A 732 -8.28 6.13 13.88
CA THR A 732 -6.87 6.47 13.81
C THR A 732 -6.30 5.78 12.57
N ASP A 733 -6.00 6.59 11.54
CA ASP A 733 -5.30 6.21 10.30
C ASP A 733 -6.02 5.27 9.33
N ALA A 734 -7.33 5.14 9.48
CA ALA A 734 -8.20 4.63 8.42
C ALA A 734 -8.06 5.44 7.11
N PRO A 735 -8.50 4.93 5.95
CA PRO A 735 -8.61 5.74 4.74
C PRO A 735 -9.69 6.83 4.86
N SER A 736 -9.58 7.89 4.06
CA SER A 736 -10.52 9.00 3.99
C SER A 736 -11.84 8.54 3.39
N GLY A 737 -12.94 9.19 3.79
CA GLY A 737 -14.26 8.57 3.67
C GLY A 737 -14.77 8.49 2.24
N ARG A 738 -15.16 7.30 1.77
CA ARG A 738 -15.35 7.05 0.32
C ARG A 738 -16.37 5.97 -0.02
N ASN A 739 -17.09 6.13 -1.13
CA ASN A 739 -17.94 5.07 -1.72
C ASN A 739 -17.35 4.56 -3.06
N LEU A 740 -17.91 3.49 -3.62
CA LEU A 740 -17.52 2.91 -4.92
C LEU A 740 -16.02 2.54 -5.03
N HIS A 741 -15.39 2.27 -3.88
CA HIS A 741 -14.00 1.82 -3.77
C HIS A 741 -13.93 0.29 -3.90
N THR A 742 -12.73 -0.24 -4.18
CA THR A 742 -12.47 -1.68 -4.18
C THR A 742 -11.84 -2.10 -2.85
N ALA A 743 -12.29 -3.21 -2.26
CA ALA A 743 -11.62 -3.85 -1.14
C ALA A 743 -11.27 -5.30 -1.47
N ILE A 744 -10.10 -5.75 -1.02
CA ILE A 744 -9.61 -7.12 -1.20
C ILE A 744 -9.13 -7.64 0.16
N TRP A 745 -9.55 -8.85 0.51
CA TRP A 745 -8.99 -9.62 1.62
C TRP A 745 -7.76 -10.41 1.15
N THR A 746 -6.63 -10.26 1.85
CA THR A 746 -5.36 -10.94 1.48
C THR A 746 -5.21 -12.33 2.08
N GLY A 747 -6.13 -12.74 2.96
CA GLY A 747 -5.95 -13.88 3.87
C GLY A 747 -5.55 -13.46 5.30
N ALA A 748 -5.05 -12.23 5.48
CA ALA A 748 -4.65 -11.70 6.79
C ALA A 748 -5.05 -10.23 7.05
N GLU A 749 -5.18 -9.42 5.99
CA GLU A 749 -5.48 -7.98 6.07
C GLU A 749 -6.52 -7.60 5.01
N MET A 750 -7.31 -6.56 5.29
CA MET A 750 -8.13 -5.91 4.26
C MET A 750 -7.36 -4.74 3.66
N ILE A 751 -7.24 -4.71 2.33
CA ILE A 751 -6.70 -3.58 1.57
C ILE A 751 -7.86 -2.86 0.87
N VAL A 752 -7.94 -1.54 1.04
CA VAL A 752 -8.94 -0.68 0.40
C VAL A 752 -8.27 0.29 -0.59
N TRP A 753 -8.87 0.46 -1.78
CA TRP A 753 -8.34 1.34 -2.82
C TRP A 753 -9.39 2.04 -3.70
N GLY A 754 -9.05 3.27 -4.15
CA GLY A 754 -9.86 4.09 -5.06
C GLY A 754 -11.17 4.57 -4.43
N GLY A 755 -12.14 4.98 -5.25
CA GLY A 755 -13.46 5.47 -4.81
C GLY A 755 -13.64 6.99 -4.91
N ASN A 756 -14.85 7.49 -4.66
CA ASN A 756 -15.15 8.94 -4.67
C ASN A 756 -15.07 9.55 -3.27
N GLU A 757 -14.61 10.80 -3.20
CA GLU A 757 -14.69 11.69 -2.05
C GLU A 757 -15.51 12.96 -2.38
N PHE A 758 -15.83 13.78 -1.36
CA PHE A 758 -16.73 14.91 -1.55
C PHE A 758 -16.03 16.10 -2.25
N GLY A 759 -16.06 16.08 -3.59
CA GLY A 759 -15.63 17.18 -4.44
C GLY A 759 -14.88 16.73 -5.70
N PHE A 760 -14.03 15.70 -5.58
CA PHE A 760 -13.15 15.21 -6.64
C PHE A 760 -12.84 13.71 -6.47
N PRO A 761 -12.49 12.97 -7.54
CA PRO A 761 -11.79 11.68 -7.39
C PRO A 761 -10.41 11.94 -6.77
N LEU A 762 -10.03 11.21 -5.71
CA LEU A 762 -8.85 11.55 -4.88
C LEU A 762 -7.79 10.46 -4.71
N ASN A 763 -6.55 10.94 -4.65
CA ASN A 763 -5.30 10.19 -4.73
C ASN A 763 -4.95 9.37 -3.48
N THR A 764 -3.99 8.46 -3.72
CA THR A 764 -2.95 7.98 -2.79
C THR A 764 -3.29 6.86 -1.82
N GLY A 765 -2.28 6.02 -1.61
CA GLY A 765 -2.02 5.27 -0.40
C GLY A 765 -0.99 6.03 0.43
N ALA A 766 -1.50 6.84 1.36
CA ALA A 766 -0.82 7.57 2.44
C ALA A 766 -0.55 9.10 2.25
N ARG A 767 -1.06 9.82 3.27
CA ARG A 767 -0.75 11.18 3.79
C ARG A 767 -1.24 12.46 3.07
N ASN A 768 -2.49 12.81 3.39
CA ASN A 768 -2.94 14.04 4.11
C ASN A 768 -2.74 15.45 3.48
N ASN A 769 -3.85 16.15 3.16
CA ASN A 769 -4.22 17.52 3.62
C ASN A 769 -5.66 17.91 3.17
N THR A 770 -6.34 18.81 3.89
CA THR A 770 -7.78 19.16 3.73
C THR A 770 -8.05 20.59 3.22
N GLN A 771 -9.08 20.79 2.37
CA GLN A 771 -10.02 21.95 2.28
C GLN A 771 -10.91 21.80 1.02
N SER A 772 -12.19 22.22 0.92
CA SER A 772 -13.22 22.67 1.90
C SER A 772 -14.62 22.77 1.26
N ALA A 773 -15.69 22.82 2.08
CA ALA A 773 -17.11 23.01 1.71
C ALA A 773 -17.47 24.54 1.59
N PRO A 774 -18.66 25.14 1.92
CA PRO A 774 -19.99 24.64 2.39
C PRO A 774 -21.26 25.43 1.89
N SER A 775 -22.44 25.16 2.49
CA SER A 775 -23.30 26.18 3.17
C SER A 775 -24.47 25.50 3.94
N THR A 776 -24.40 25.36 5.29
CA THR A 776 -25.03 26.17 6.38
C THR A 776 -26.53 25.91 6.69
N PRO A 777 -27.04 26.00 7.96
CA PRO A 777 -26.38 26.27 9.25
C PRO A 777 -26.76 25.36 10.48
N THR A 778 -25.76 25.01 11.32
CA THR A 778 -25.79 24.67 12.79
C THR A 778 -26.65 23.50 13.37
N PRO A 779 -26.24 22.81 14.47
CA PRO A 779 -24.92 22.79 15.17
C PRO A 779 -24.32 21.38 15.49
N THR A 780 -22.97 21.26 15.45
CA THR A 780 -22.10 20.18 16.03
C THR A 780 -22.25 18.73 15.51
N PRO A 781 -21.22 17.85 15.58
CA PRO A 781 -19.76 18.04 15.45
C PRO A 781 -19.10 17.13 14.36
N THR A 782 -18.22 17.68 13.51
CA THR A 782 -17.19 16.96 12.68
C THR A 782 -17.64 15.83 11.71
N PRO A 783 -16.84 15.50 10.67
CA PRO A 783 -15.80 14.46 10.77
C PRO A 783 -14.45 14.85 10.13
N PRO A 784 -13.37 14.04 10.30
CA PRO A 784 -12.02 14.33 9.82
C PRO A 784 -11.74 13.79 8.41
N ILE A 785 -10.58 14.13 7.83
CA ILE A 785 -9.96 13.38 6.71
C ILE A 785 -8.69 12.69 7.23
N PRO A 786 -8.75 11.38 7.52
CA PRO A 786 -7.58 10.54 7.84
C PRO A 786 -6.62 10.28 6.66
N ALA A 787 -5.77 9.25 6.78
CA ALA A 787 -4.95 8.74 5.68
C ALA A 787 -5.80 8.39 4.45
N THR A 788 -5.21 8.14 3.28
CA THR A 788 -5.92 8.02 1.99
C THR A 788 -5.94 6.60 1.40
N GLY A 789 -5.16 5.72 2.01
CA GLY A 789 -5.18 4.28 1.86
C GLY A 789 -4.50 3.73 3.11
N GLY A 790 -5.02 2.63 3.65
CA GLY A 790 -4.61 2.13 4.95
C GLY A 790 -4.72 0.63 5.00
N ARG A 791 -4.03 0.05 5.98
CA ARG A 791 -4.20 -1.35 6.35
C ARG A 791 -4.95 -1.49 7.63
N TYR A 792 -5.79 -2.50 7.64
CA TYR A 792 -6.48 -2.92 8.82
C TYR A 792 -6.04 -4.34 9.20
N ASP A 793 -5.34 -4.44 10.33
CA ASP A 793 -4.99 -5.69 10.97
C ASP A 793 -6.05 -6.02 12.05
N PRO A 794 -6.93 -7.01 11.81
CA PRO A 794 -7.94 -7.39 12.79
C PRO A 794 -7.36 -8.14 14.00
N GLY A 795 -6.13 -8.66 13.93
CA GLY A 795 -5.45 -9.25 15.08
C GLY A 795 -5.07 -8.23 16.15
N THR A 796 -4.86 -6.97 15.76
CA THR A 796 -4.43 -5.87 16.65
C THR A 796 -5.43 -4.71 16.77
N ASP A 797 -6.43 -4.64 15.89
CA ASP A 797 -7.36 -3.49 15.76
C ASP A 797 -6.64 -2.15 15.52
N THR A 798 -5.61 -2.18 14.67
CA THR A 798 -4.82 -0.98 14.35
C THR A 798 -4.81 -0.66 12.86
N TRP A 799 -5.00 0.63 12.55
CA TRP A 799 -4.25 1.32 11.51
C TRP A 799 -3.13 2.16 12.21
N ARG A 800 -2.22 2.84 11.49
CA ARG A 800 -0.93 3.31 12.06
C ARG A 800 -0.55 4.81 11.94
N ALA A 801 -0.74 5.59 13.02
CA ALA A 801 -0.11 6.86 13.46
C ALA A 801 -0.63 7.30 14.88
N THR A 802 -0.44 8.58 15.28
CA THR A 802 -0.23 9.08 16.67
C THR A 802 -1.37 9.90 17.32
N SER A 803 -1.30 10.14 18.65
CA SER A 803 -2.36 10.72 19.53
C SER A 803 -2.61 12.24 19.44
N THR A 804 -3.76 12.67 19.99
CA THR A 804 -4.33 14.03 19.89
C THR A 804 -4.74 14.69 21.22
N THR A 805 -4.51 14.05 22.38
CA THR A 805 -4.97 14.61 23.67
C THR A 805 -4.18 15.88 24.06
N ASN A 806 -4.89 16.98 24.33
CA ASN A 806 -4.37 18.35 24.55
C ASN A 806 -3.74 19.04 23.32
N ALA A 807 -3.96 18.55 22.11
CA ALA A 807 -3.43 19.16 20.90
C ALA A 807 -3.96 20.60 20.64
N PRO A 808 -3.18 21.48 19.99
CA PRO A 808 -3.63 22.82 19.61
C PRO A 808 -4.82 22.80 18.66
N ASN A 809 -5.71 23.80 18.78
CA ASN A 809 -6.84 24.01 17.85
C ASN A 809 -6.38 23.97 16.37
N VAL A 810 -7.26 23.48 15.49
CA VAL A 810 -7.06 23.46 14.02
C VAL A 810 -6.67 24.84 13.51
N ARG A 811 -5.63 24.88 12.66
CA ARG A 811 -4.95 26.10 12.22
C ARG A 811 -4.25 25.95 10.88
N GLU A 812 -4.40 26.93 10.00
CA GLU A 812 -3.62 27.09 8.77
C GLU A 812 -2.49 28.11 8.97
N ASN A 813 -1.51 28.14 8.08
CA ASN A 813 -0.43 29.16 8.07
C ASN A 813 0.30 29.35 9.42
N HIS A 814 0.41 28.28 10.20
CA HIS A 814 1.13 28.19 11.48
C HIS A 814 2.57 27.72 11.26
N THR A 815 3.40 27.78 12.30
CA THR A 815 4.75 27.21 12.27
C THR A 815 4.93 26.08 13.28
N ALA A 816 5.83 25.15 12.97
CA ALA A 816 6.21 24.06 13.85
C ALA A 816 7.74 23.86 13.80
N VAL A 817 8.34 23.54 14.94
CA VAL A 817 9.78 23.25 15.05
C VAL A 817 10.03 21.98 15.86
N TRP A 818 11.13 21.29 15.57
CA TRP A 818 11.58 20.10 16.29
C TRP A 818 12.71 20.44 17.25
N THR A 819 12.58 20.09 18.54
CA THR A 819 13.58 20.39 19.57
C THR A 819 14.78 19.42 19.56
N GLY A 820 14.62 18.27 18.91
CA GLY A 820 15.47 17.09 19.06
C GLY A 820 14.75 15.94 19.74
N THR A 821 13.80 16.24 20.64
CA THR A 821 13.00 15.27 21.41
C THR A 821 11.49 15.51 21.31
N GLU A 822 11.04 16.73 21.04
CA GLU A 822 9.65 17.17 21.07
C GLU A 822 9.33 18.10 19.89
N MET A 823 8.05 18.23 19.53
CA MET A 823 7.60 19.18 18.50
C MET A 823 6.89 20.37 19.16
N ILE A 824 7.22 21.60 18.77
CA ILE A 824 6.54 22.82 19.23
C ILE A 824 5.80 23.45 18.04
N VAL A 825 4.50 23.74 18.21
CA VAL A 825 3.61 24.37 17.22
C VAL A 825 3.17 25.74 17.74
N TRP A 826 3.17 26.79 16.91
CA TRP A 826 2.68 28.13 17.32
C TRP A 826 2.02 28.94 16.19
N GLY A 827 1.09 29.82 16.60
CA GLY A 827 0.45 30.81 15.74
C GLY A 827 -0.46 30.19 14.68
N GLY A 828 -0.65 30.90 13.57
CA GLY A 828 -1.53 30.52 12.48
C GLY A 828 -2.91 31.17 12.57
N SER A 829 -3.78 30.80 11.63
CA SER A 829 -5.14 31.32 11.53
C SER A 829 -6.16 30.20 11.37
N TRP A 830 -7.43 30.55 11.47
CA TRP A 830 -8.55 29.76 11.05
C TRP A 830 -9.58 30.71 10.41
N THR A 831 -9.92 30.46 9.15
CA THR A 831 -10.92 31.26 8.45
C THR A 831 -12.29 30.57 8.55
N ASP A 832 -13.30 31.28 9.05
CA ASP A 832 -14.67 30.73 9.17
C ASP A 832 -15.45 30.74 7.85
N MET A 833 -16.62 30.11 7.85
CA MET A 833 -17.53 30.06 6.70
C MET A 833 -18.11 31.41 6.24
N TYR A 834 -17.85 32.49 6.99
CA TYR A 834 -18.23 33.88 6.69
C TYR A 834 -17.02 34.72 6.25
N ASN A 835 -15.87 34.09 6.03
CA ASN A 835 -14.60 34.71 5.66
C ASN A 835 -14.01 35.60 6.78
N HIS A 836 -14.39 35.38 8.03
CA HIS A 836 -13.71 35.98 9.19
C HIS A 836 -12.44 35.18 9.49
N ARG A 837 -11.29 35.83 9.36
CA ARG A 837 -9.98 35.26 9.68
C ARG A 837 -9.68 35.44 11.16
N PHE A 838 -9.77 34.34 11.92
CA PHE A 838 -9.37 34.30 13.32
C PHE A 838 -7.89 33.97 13.42
N LEU A 839 -7.11 34.82 14.07
CA LEU A 839 -5.68 34.63 14.22
C LEU A 839 -5.36 34.08 15.61
N PHE A 840 -4.37 33.21 15.70
CA PHE A 840 -3.91 32.61 16.94
C PHE A 840 -2.56 33.20 17.37
N ASN A 841 -2.41 33.39 18.68
CA ASN A 841 -1.14 33.60 19.38
C ASN A 841 -0.83 32.42 20.33
N SER A 842 -1.56 31.31 20.20
CA SER A 842 -1.45 30.11 21.04
C SER A 842 -0.80 28.96 20.27
N GLY A 843 -0.45 27.89 20.97
CA GLY A 843 0.29 26.75 20.43
C GLY A 843 0.43 25.61 21.44
N GLY A 844 1.22 24.60 21.09
CA GLY A 844 1.44 23.42 21.95
C GLY A 844 2.74 22.67 21.64
N GLN A 845 3.25 21.97 22.65
CA GLN A 845 4.46 21.16 22.64
C GLN A 845 4.07 19.68 22.80
N TYR A 846 4.61 18.81 21.95
CA TYR A 846 4.26 17.39 21.84
C TYR A 846 5.48 16.50 22.12
N ASP A 847 5.34 15.59 23.09
CA ASP A 847 6.32 14.54 23.40
C ASP A 847 5.90 13.22 22.70
N PRO A 848 6.72 12.68 21.78
CA PRO A 848 6.42 11.43 21.07
C PRO A 848 6.68 10.16 21.90
N ILE A 849 7.34 10.27 23.06
CA ILE A 849 7.65 9.13 23.94
C ILE A 849 6.46 8.87 24.88
N SER A 850 5.86 9.94 25.42
CA SER A 850 4.65 9.89 26.24
C SER A 850 3.35 10.06 25.44
N ASP A 851 3.43 10.40 24.15
CA ASP A 851 2.32 10.61 23.21
C ASP A 851 1.31 11.65 23.73
N SER A 852 1.83 12.78 24.23
CA SER A 852 1.10 13.78 25.00
C SER A 852 1.44 15.23 24.63
N TRP A 853 0.47 16.14 24.79
CA TRP A 853 0.63 17.57 24.49
C TRP A 853 0.56 18.45 25.75
N SER A 854 1.33 19.54 25.73
CA SER A 854 1.31 20.66 26.68
C SER A 854 1.18 22.01 25.95
N GLY A 855 0.78 23.09 26.63
CA GLY A 855 0.45 24.38 25.99
C GLY A 855 1.59 25.42 26.03
N THR A 856 1.77 26.20 24.96
CA THR A 856 2.86 27.20 24.84
C THR A 856 2.48 28.63 25.29
N GLY A 857 1.46 28.76 26.15
CA GLY A 857 0.97 30.05 26.65
C GLY A 857 1.86 30.63 27.76
N GLY A 858 1.98 31.96 27.84
CA GLY A 858 2.82 32.62 28.84
C GLY A 858 2.73 34.15 28.82
N SER A 859 3.66 34.81 29.53
CA SER A 859 3.86 36.26 29.45
C SER A 859 4.79 36.60 28.27
N GLY A 860 4.55 37.75 27.61
CA GLY A 860 5.36 38.25 26.50
C GLY A 860 5.02 37.68 25.11
N VAL A 861 3.94 36.92 24.98
CA VAL A 861 3.50 36.26 23.74
C VAL A 861 3.26 37.30 22.61
N PRO A 862 3.78 37.11 21.39
CA PRO A 862 3.55 38.01 20.26
C PRO A 862 2.07 38.09 19.84
N ASP A 863 1.68 39.19 19.20
CA ASP A 863 0.30 39.38 18.70
C ASP A 863 -0.14 38.23 17.78
N PRO A 864 -1.45 37.88 17.74
CA PRO A 864 -1.99 36.84 16.88
C PRO A 864 -1.60 37.04 15.42
N ARG A 865 -1.07 35.99 14.79
CA ARG A 865 -0.53 36.07 13.43
C ARG A 865 -0.46 34.72 12.72
N ASP A 866 -0.55 34.76 11.41
CA ASP A 866 -0.30 33.64 10.51
C ASP A 866 0.78 34.02 9.47
N SER A 867 1.15 33.07 8.61
CA SER A 867 2.10 33.24 7.48
C SER A 867 3.45 33.85 7.89
N HIS A 868 3.84 33.57 9.13
CA HIS A 868 5.13 33.92 9.74
C HIS A 868 6.13 32.77 9.54
N SER A 869 7.41 33.01 9.83
CA SER A 869 8.41 31.94 9.91
C SER A 869 8.82 31.70 11.35
N ALA A 870 9.25 30.47 11.66
CA ALA A 870 9.87 30.14 12.93
C ALA A 870 11.06 29.21 12.75
N VAL A 871 12.04 29.32 13.66
CA VAL A 871 13.23 28.47 13.69
C VAL A 871 13.57 28.02 15.11
N TRP A 872 14.20 26.86 15.26
CA TRP A 872 14.72 26.36 16.53
C TRP A 872 16.22 26.64 16.66
N THR A 873 16.64 27.22 17.79
CA THR A 873 18.04 27.57 18.03
C THR A 873 18.88 26.44 18.63
N GLY A 874 18.24 25.34 19.04
CA GLY A 874 18.79 24.35 19.98
C GLY A 874 18.29 24.55 21.41
N THR A 875 17.78 25.74 21.77
CA THR A 875 17.28 26.08 23.11
C THR A 875 16.00 26.91 23.14
N GLU A 876 15.68 27.62 22.06
CA GLU A 876 14.55 28.54 21.94
C GLU A 876 13.92 28.44 20.54
N MET A 877 12.62 28.69 20.43
CA MET A 877 11.94 28.90 19.15
C MET A 877 11.85 30.39 18.86
N ILE A 878 12.42 30.87 17.76
CA ILE A 878 12.29 32.26 17.30
C ILE A 878 11.18 32.32 16.27
N VAL A 879 10.20 33.21 16.45
CA VAL A 879 9.13 33.52 15.49
C VAL A 879 9.31 34.94 14.97
N TRP A 880 9.16 35.16 13.66
CA TRP A 880 9.20 36.52 13.08
C TRP A 880 8.34 36.69 11.81
N GLY A 881 7.81 37.90 11.66
CA GLY A 881 7.00 38.33 10.52
C GLY A 881 5.54 37.87 10.63
N GLY A 882 4.86 37.79 9.48
CA GLY A 882 3.48 37.33 9.34
C GLY A 882 2.48 38.46 9.10
N ASP A 883 1.21 38.10 9.13
CA ASP A 883 0.07 39.03 9.03
C ASP A 883 -0.78 38.93 10.30
N ASN A 884 -1.12 40.07 10.90
CA ASN A 884 -1.91 40.17 12.13
C ASN A 884 -3.37 40.58 11.90
N GLY A 885 -3.84 40.55 10.64
CA GLY A 885 -5.21 40.95 10.26
C GLY A 885 -5.41 42.45 10.10
N PHE A 886 -4.43 43.26 10.52
CA PHE A 886 -4.36 44.71 10.28
C PHE A 886 -3.23 45.10 9.31
N GLY A 887 -2.33 44.16 9.00
CA GLY A 887 -1.24 44.34 8.04
C GLY A 887 -0.06 43.40 8.29
N PHE A 888 0.92 43.44 7.39
CA PHE A 888 2.13 42.63 7.53
C PHE A 888 3.03 43.21 8.62
N VAL A 889 3.42 42.37 9.58
CA VAL A 889 4.21 42.79 10.74
C VAL A 889 5.70 42.49 10.55
N ASN A 890 6.55 43.33 11.15
CA ASN A 890 7.99 43.11 11.29
C ASN A 890 8.38 42.77 12.75
N THR A 891 7.41 42.38 13.57
CA THR A 891 7.59 41.98 14.96
C THR A 891 7.83 40.47 15.07
N GLY A 892 8.39 40.05 16.20
CA GLY A 892 8.69 38.64 16.49
C GLY A 892 8.90 38.39 17.99
N GLY A 893 9.10 37.13 18.34
CA GLY A 893 9.35 36.70 19.72
C GLY A 893 10.12 35.38 19.81
N ARG A 894 10.83 35.21 20.91
CA ARG A 894 11.62 34.02 21.26
C ARG A 894 10.94 33.28 22.40
N TYR A 895 10.64 32.00 22.21
CA TYR A 895 9.99 31.13 23.17
C TYR A 895 10.97 30.12 23.75
N ASN A 896 11.08 30.06 25.07
CA ASN A 896 11.88 29.07 25.77
C ASN A 896 10.96 27.97 26.35
N PRO A 897 10.98 26.73 25.83
CA PRO A 897 10.05 25.67 26.27
C PRO A 897 10.35 25.15 27.69
N LEU A 898 11.58 25.30 28.19
CA LEU A 898 11.91 24.90 29.57
C LEU A 898 11.29 25.84 30.62
N THR A 899 10.97 27.09 30.25
CA THR A 899 10.42 28.10 31.17
C THR A 899 9.02 28.58 30.81
N GLY A 900 8.55 28.32 29.58
CA GLY A 900 7.27 28.81 29.07
C GLY A 900 7.24 30.32 28.76
N ILE A 901 8.40 30.99 28.70
CA ILE A 901 8.51 32.45 28.60
C ILE A 901 8.74 32.89 27.15
N TRP A 902 8.09 33.99 26.76
CA TRP A 902 8.29 34.68 25.49
C TRP A 902 9.06 36.00 25.67
N THR A 903 10.01 36.29 24.78
CA THR A 903 10.82 37.51 24.75
C THR A 903 10.78 38.15 23.35
N SER A 904 10.35 39.40 23.22
CA SER A 904 10.27 40.11 21.93
C SER A 904 11.64 40.24 21.23
N THR A 905 11.63 40.32 19.89
CA THR A 905 12.82 40.61 19.06
C THR A 905 12.98 42.11 18.80
N SER A 906 14.21 42.60 18.69
CA SER A 906 14.55 43.99 18.34
C SER A 906 13.97 44.44 16.99
N LEU A 907 13.60 45.72 16.95
CA LEU A 907 13.15 46.45 15.76
C LEU A 907 14.28 47.27 15.10
N THR A 908 15.51 47.16 15.60
CA THR A 908 16.66 47.91 15.05
C THR A 908 17.15 47.27 13.76
N ASN A 909 17.16 48.04 12.66
CA ASN A 909 17.51 47.59 11.30
C ASN A 909 16.65 46.42 10.77
N VAL A 910 15.47 46.21 11.34
CA VAL A 910 14.56 45.10 10.96
C VAL A 910 14.05 45.25 9.53
N PRO A 911 13.88 44.16 8.76
CA PRO A 911 13.23 44.21 7.45
C PRO A 911 11.81 44.76 7.49
N THR A 912 11.30 45.17 6.33
CA THR A 912 9.88 45.52 6.15
C THR A 912 8.97 44.36 6.55
N GLY A 913 7.80 44.69 7.12
CA GLY A 913 6.80 43.70 7.50
C GLY A 913 6.31 42.90 6.30
N ARG A 914 6.23 41.58 6.47
CA ARG A 914 6.03 40.62 5.38
C ARG A 914 5.41 39.32 5.85
N HIS A 915 4.73 38.66 4.95
CA HIS A 915 4.14 37.33 5.10
C HIS A 915 4.64 36.39 3.99
N GLU A 916 4.52 35.08 4.19
CA GLU A 916 4.94 34.04 3.22
C GLU A 916 6.41 34.18 2.76
N HIS A 917 7.22 34.78 3.62
CA HIS A 917 8.67 34.69 3.59
C HIS A 917 9.13 33.36 4.18
N THR A 918 10.39 33.04 3.94
CA THR A 918 11.04 31.87 4.52
C THR A 918 12.08 32.33 5.54
N ALA A 919 12.35 31.48 6.53
CA ALA A 919 13.46 31.68 7.44
C ALA A 919 14.23 30.38 7.68
N VAL A 920 15.54 30.50 7.92
CA VAL A 920 16.41 29.38 8.28
C VAL A 920 17.35 29.76 9.43
N TRP A 921 17.80 28.76 10.20
CA TRP A 921 18.74 28.95 11.31
C TRP A 921 20.13 28.46 10.96
N THR A 922 21.15 29.28 11.23
CA THR A 922 22.56 29.05 10.87
C THR A 922 23.44 28.58 12.03
N GLU A 923 22.83 28.00 13.08
CA GLU A 923 23.46 27.78 14.40
C GLU A 923 23.77 29.06 15.19
N SER A 924 23.72 30.25 14.56
CA SER A 924 24.09 31.53 15.19
C SER A 924 23.18 32.72 14.85
N GLU A 925 22.55 32.74 13.67
CA GLU A 925 21.61 33.75 13.22
C GLU A 925 20.41 33.15 12.46
N MET A 926 19.27 33.82 12.49
CA MET A 926 18.10 33.51 11.67
C MET A 926 18.16 34.35 10.39
N ILE A 927 18.25 33.72 9.23
CA ILE A 927 18.18 34.41 7.93
C ILE A 927 16.73 34.37 7.45
N VAL A 928 16.18 35.53 7.06
CA VAL A 928 14.84 35.69 6.47
C VAL A 928 14.98 36.23 5.04
N TRP A 929 14.21 35.70 4.09
CA TRP A 929 14.16 36.24 2.72
C TRP A 929 12.80 36.05 2.04
N GLY A 930 12.49 36.97 1.11
CA GLY A 930 11.29 36.94 0.27
C GLY A 930 10.04 37.39 1.01
N GLY A 931 8.87 36.95 0.54
CA GLY A 931 7.55 37.33 1.05
C GLY A 931 7.06 38.67 0.48
N GLY A 932 5.74 38.82 0.29
CA GLY A 932 5.15 40.08 -0.20
C GLY A 932 5.62 40.56 -1.59
N TYR A 933 6.13 39.65 -2.43
CA TYR A 933 6.83 39.93 -3.70
C TYR A 933 8.18 40.65 -3.57
N ASP A 934 8.71 40.85 -2.37
CA ASP A 934 10.06 41.41 -2.16
C ASP A 934 11.15 40.40 -2.56
N ASN A 935 12.28 40.91 -3.07
CA ASN A 935 13.55 40.17 -3.22
C ASN A 935 14.58 40.53 -2.13
N THR A 936 14.10 41.13 -1.03
CA THR A 936 14.90 41.59 0.12
C THR A 936 14.82 40.59 1.27
N GLY A 937 15.75 40.70 2.21
CA GLY A 937 15.83 39.84 3.38
C GLY A 937 16.67 40.46 4.50
N GLY A 938 16.78 39.76 5.62
CA GLY A 938 17.56 40.18 6.77
C GLY A 938 18.02 39.02 7.65
N ARG A 939 19.10 39.23 8.38
CA ARG A 939 19.75 38.27 9.27
C ARG A 939 19.65 38.77 10.70
N TYR A 940 19.07 37.96 11.59
CA TYR A 940 18.81 38.29 12.97
C TYR A 940 19.69 37.47 13.91
N ASN A 941 20.53 38.15 14.69
CA ASN A 941 21.37 37.52 15.70
C ASN A 941 20.70 37.65 17.09
N PRO A 942 20.26 36.55 17.73
CA PRO A 942 19.58 36.61 19.02
C PRO A 942 20.50 36.89 20.22
N ASN A 943 21.83 36.76 20.06
CA ASN A 943 22.80 37.07 21.11
C ASN A 943 23.04 38.57 21.24
N SER A 944 23.03 39.30 20.12
CA SER A 944 23.14 40.77 20.09
C SER A 944 21.81 41.50 19.95
N ASP A 945 20.73 40.79 19.61
CA ASP A 945 19.38 41.32 19.34
C ASP A 945 19.40 42.41 18.24
N THR A 946 20.01 42.06 17.09
CA THR A 946 20.25 42.98 15.96
C THR A 946 19.96 42.35 14.61
N TRP A 947 19.45 43.16 13.68
CA TRP A 947 19.26 42.79 12.28
C TRP A 947 20.35 43.37 11.36
N THR A 948 20.69 42.61 10.32
CA THR A 948 21.54 43.03 9.18
C THR A 948 20.85 42.69 7.87
N ALA A 949 20.70 43.62 6.93
CA ALA A 949 20.08 43.34 5.63
C ALA A 949 20.92 42.34 4.79
N THR A 950 20.26 41.53 3.96
CA THR A 950 20.93 40.67 2.97
C THR A 950 21.15 41.43 1.65
N SER A 951 22.26 41.16 0.95
CA SER A 951 22.49 41.67 -0.40
C SER A 951 21.38 41.28 -1.37
N THR A 952 21.02 42.22 -2.25
CA THR A 952 20.12 42.02 -3.40
C THR A 952 20.87 41.71 -4.70
N THR A 953 22.22 41.71 -4.67
CA THR A 953 23.04 41.49 -5.87
C THR A 953 23.01 40.01 -6.25
N GLY A 954 22.44 39.72 -7.43
CA GLY A 954 22.21 38.34 -7.89
C GLY A 954 21.03 37.63 -7.23
N ALA A 955 20.26 38.31 -6.36
CA ALA A 955 19.11 37.72 -5.69
C ALA A 955 18.03 37.30 -6.70
N PRO A 956 17.39 36.12 -6.53
CA PRO A 956 16.28 35.70 -7.37
C PRO A 956 15.12 36.69 -7.35
N THR A 957 14.26 36.65 -8.38
CA THR A 957 13.03 37.46 -8.45
C THR A 957 12.25 37.35 -7.15
N GLY A 958 11.76 38.47 -6.63
CA GLY A 958 10.97 38.51 -5.40
C GLY A 958 9.71 37.67 -5.51
N ARG A 959 9.27 37.05 -4.41
CA ARG A 959 8.31 35.94 -4.45
C ARG A 959 7.67 35.65 -3.10
N LEU A 960 6.50 35.02 -3.14
CA LEU A 960 5.76 34.47 -1.99
C LEU A 960 5.46 32.98 -2.19
N GLY A 961 5.14 32.26 -1.12
CA GLY A 961 4.86 30.82 -1.17
C GLY A 961 6.02 29.95 -1.70
N HIS A 962 7.26 30.40 -1.51
CA HIS A 962 8.48 29.65 -1.82
C HIS A 962 8.97 28.89 -0.58
N THR A 963 9.90 27.95 -0.77
CA THR A 963 10.57 27.26 0.36
C THR A 963 12.01 27.70 0.50
N ALA A 964 12.58 27.51 1.69
CA ALA A 964 14.01 27.63 1.91
C ALA A 964 14.52 26.57 2.89
N VAL A 965 15.79 26.18 2.71
CA VAL A 965 16.48 25.23 3.59
C VAL A 965 17.92 25.69 3.87
N TRP A 966 18.48 25.29 5.01
CA TRP A 966 19.87 25.56 5.38
C TRP A 966 20.75 24.35 5.11
N THR A 967 21.88 24.54 4.42
CA THR A 967 22.81 23.45 4.09
C THR A 967 23.84 23.13 5.18
N GLY A 968 23.93 23.97 6.21
CA GLY A 968 25.12 24.09 7.07
C GLY A 968 26.01 25.28 6.70
N SER A 969 25.93 25.80 5.47
CA SER A 969 26.75 26.93 4.99
C SER A 969 26.02 27.95 4.11
N GLU A 970 24.93 27.57 3.45
CA GLU A 970 24.14 28.42 2.54
C GLU A 970 22.64 28.22 2.77
N MET A 971 21.85 29.26 2.51
CA MET A 971 20.40 29.16 2.44
C MET A 971 20.00 28.94 0.97
N ILE A 972 19.35 27.83 0.66
CA ILE A 972 18.80 27.56 -0.67
C ILE A 972 17.32 27.91 -0.64
N ILE A 973 16.86 28.68 -1.63
CA ILE A 973 15.44 28.97 -1.87
C ILE A 973 15.01 28.36 -3.21
N TRP A 974 13.74 27.94 -3.33
CA TRP A 974 13.20 27.51 -4.61
C TRP A 974 11.66 27.68 -4.74
N GLY A 975 11.18 27.78 -5.98
CA GLY A 975 9.76 27.89 -6.33
C GLY A 975 9.12 29.22 -5.89
N GLY A 976 7.81 29.23 -5.64
CA GLY A 976 7.02 30.41 -5.27
C GLY A 976 6.28 31.07 -6.45
N ILE A 977 5.61 32.19 -6.18
CA ILE A 977 4.84 32.97 -7.16
C ILE A 977 5.39 34.41 -7.32
N TYR A 978 5.46 34.87 -8.56
CA TYR A 978 5.57 36.28 -8.95
C TYR A 978 4.73 36.51 -10.23
N GLY A 979 3.43 36.79 -10.06
CA GLY A 979 2.46 36.84 -11.16
C GLY A 979 2.06 35.47 -11.72
N SER A 980 3.02 34.54 -11.86
CA SER A 980 2.82 33.11 -12.11
C SER A 980 3.70 32.28 -11.16
N GLU A 981 3.45 30.97 -11.08
CA GLU A 981 4.35 30.04 -10.42
C GLU A 981 5.76 30.06 -11.05
N LEU A 982 6.78 29.78 -10.24
CA LEU A 982 8.19 29.79 -10.61
C LEU A 982 8.81 28.39 -10.45
N ASN A 983 9.69 27.99 -11.37
CA ASN A 983 10.60 26.83 -11.25
C ASN A 983 12.05 27.24 -10.93
N THR A 984 12.25 28.52 -10.55
CA THR A 984 13.57 29.11 -10.29
C THR A 984 13.88 29.17 -8.81
N GLY A 985 15.16 29.18 -8.45
CA GLY A 985 15.64 29.32 -7.08
C GLY A 985 17.01 30.01 -6.99
N GLY A 986 17.57 30.06 -5.79
CA GLY A 986 18.91 30.60 -5.56
C GLY A 986 19.52 30.14 -4.23
N ARG A 987 20.85 30.14 -4.18
CA ARG A 987 21.68 29.83 -3.01
C ARG A 987 22.27 31.14 -2.48
N TYR A 988 22.05 31.45 -1.21
CA TYR A 988 22.58 32.61 -0.52
C TYR A 988 23.67 32.20 0.47
N ASN A 989 24.85 32.79 0.31
CA ASN A 989 25.98 32.58 1.19
C ASN A 989 26.12 33.75 2.18
N PRO A 990 25.83 33.57 3.49
CA PRO A 990 25.91 34.65 4.48
C PRO A 990 27.35 35.07 4.82
N GLY A 991 28.35 34.24 4.47
CA GLY A 991 29.77 34.54 4.68
C GLY A 991 30.33 35.53 3.64
N THR A 992 29.81 35.50 2.41
CA THR A 992 30.17 36.42 1.32
C THR A 992 29.09 37.45 0.98
N ASP A 993 27.90 37.34 1.59
CA ASP A 993 26.70 38.15 1.31
C ASP A 993 26.34 38.19 -0.19
N SER A 994 26.25 37.01 -0.80
CA SER A 994 26.09 36.85 -2.26
C SER A 994 25.11 35.74 -2.64
N TRP A 995 24.42 35.93 -3.76
CA TRP A 995 23.48 34.96 -4.33
C TRP A 995 24.03 34.28 -5.59
N THR A 996 23.71 33.00 -5.76
CA THR A 996 23.94 32.19 -6.97
C THR A 996 22.63 31.53 -7.40
N ALA A 997 22.27 31.54 -8.69
CA ALA A 997 21.05 30.85 -9.15
C ALA A 997 21.19 29.32 -9.07
N THR A 998 20.09 28.61 -8.81
CA THR A 998 20.05 27.13 -8.91
C THR A 998 19.96 26.67 -10.37
N SER A 999 20.54 25.51 -10.68
CA SER A 999 20.42 24.89 -12.01
C SER A 999 18.98 24.64 -12.47
N LEU A 1000 18.77 24.79 -13.79
CA LEU A 1000 17.57 24.40 -14.54
C LEU A 1000 17.83 23.10 -15.32
N THR A 1001 18.33 22.07 -14.62
CA THR A 1001 18.61 20.76 -15.20
C THR A 1001 17.85 19.69 -14.42
N GLY A 1002 16.76 19.21 -15.01
CA GLY A 1002 15.87 18.21 -14.40
C GLY A 1002 14.92 18.78 -13.35
N GLU A 1003 14.77 20.11 -13.29
CA GLU A 1003 14.00 20.80 -12.27
C GLU A 1003 12.51 20.42 -12.31
N PRO A 1004 11.85 20.30 -11.16
CA PRO A 1004 10.42 20.03 -11.11
C PRO A 1004 9.62 21.21 -11.69
N ALA A 1005 8.43 20.90 -12.23
CA ALA A 1005 7.50 21.91 -12.74
C ALA A 1005 7.26 23.03 -11.73
N ALA A 1006 7.13 24.26 -12.25
CA ALA A 1006 6.97 25.49 -11.46
C ALA A 1006 5.86 25.35 -10.41
N ARG A 1007 6.07 25.89 -9.20
CA ARG A 1007 5.12 25.71 -8.10
C ARG A 1007 5.32 26.66 -6.93
N SER A 1008 4.23 26.95 -6.23
CA SER A 1008 4.21 27.58 -4.90
C SER A 1008 3.56 26.67 -3.88
N LEU A 1009 3.63 27.03 -2.59
CA LEU A 1009 3.00 26.32 -1.47
C LEU A 1009 3.43 24.84 -1.36
N HIS A 1010 4.63 24.54 -1.84
CA HIS A 1010 5.30 23.24 -1.67
C HIS A 1010 6.02 23.20 -0.32
N THR A 1011 6.37 22.01 0.15
CA THR A 1011 7.28 21.84 1.29
C THR A 1011 8.71 21.57 0.79
N ALA A 1012 9.72 21.94 1.58
CA ALA A 1012 11.09 21.50 1.34
C ALA A 1012 11.84 21.23 2.65
N ILE A 1013 12.71 20.22 2.62
CA ILE A 1013 13.58 19.86 3.74
C ILE A 1013 15.03 19.71 3.27
N TRP A 1014 15.99 20.02 4.14
CA TRP A 1014 17.38 19.62 3.94
C TRP A 1014 17.58 18.21 4.49
N SER A 1015 18.09 17.29 3.67
CA SER A 1015 18.39 15.91 4.08
C SER A 1015 19.73 15.75 4.82
N GLY A 1016 20.52 16.83 4.90
CA GLY A 1016 21.93 16.82 5.23
C GLY A 1016 22.81 17.12 4.00
N ASN A 1017 22.40 16.63 2.82
CA ASN A 1017 23.16 16.77 1.57
C ASN A 1017 22.32 17.20 0.34
N GLU A 1018 20.99 17.13 0.41
CA GLU A 1018 20.06 17.47 -0.68
C GLU A 1018 18.87 18.29 -0.16
N MET A 1019 18.38 19.26 -0.95
CA MET A 1019 17.11 19.94 -0.69
C MET A 1019 15.98 19.14 -1.35
N ILE A 1020 15.14 18.48 -0.57
CA ILE A 1020 14.01 17.70 -1.08
C ILE A 1020 12.77 18.60 -1.12
N VAL A 1021 12.27 18.92 -2.32
CA VAL A 1021 11.01 19.65 -2.56
C VAL A 1021 9.88 18.66 -2.82
N TRP A 1022 8.71 18.86 -2.20
CA TRP A 1022 7.52 18.02 -2.38
C TRP A 1022 6.22 18.82 -2.39
N GLY A 1023 5.25 18.40 -3.20
CA GLY A 1023 3.92 19.03 -3.24
C GLY A 1023 3.90 20.40 -3.92
N GLY A 1024 2.88 21.21 -3.61
CA GLY A 1024 2.64 22.57 -4.15
C GLY A 1024 1.64 22.63 -5.30
N GLN A 1025 1.23 23.83 -5.73
CA GLN A 1025 0.26 24.04 -6.83
C GLN A 1025 0.94 24.35 -8.18
N PHE A 1026 0.24 24.14 -9.31
CA PHE A 1026 0.68 24.58 -10.64
C PHE A 1026 -0.50 24.97 -11.56
N VAL A 1027 -0.34 26.09 -12.29
CA VAL A 1027 -1.16 26.62 -13.39
C VAL A 1027 -2.68 26.74 -13.16
N GLY A 1028 -3.18 27.96 -13.29
CA GLY A 1028 -4.58 28.23 -13.70
C GLY A 1028 -5.66 28.04 -12.63
N GLY A 1029 -5.30 27.56 -11.44
CA GLY A 1029 -6.18 27.49 -10.27
C GLY A 1029 -6.31 26.07 -9.70
N PHE A 1030 -6.11 25.96 -8.38
CA PHE A 1030 -6.49 24.84 -7.50
C PHE A 1030 -5.90 23.44 -7.78
N SER A 1031 -5.12 23.22 -8.83
CA SER A 1031 -4.46 21.93 -9.09
C SER A 1031 -3.26 21.69 -8.17
N LEU A 1032 -3.45 20.82 -7.17
CA LEU A 1032 -2.39 20.35 -6.27
C LEU A 1032 -1.50 19.29 -6.95
N THR A 1033 -0.19 19.42 -6.79
CA THR A 1033 0.79 18.44 -7.26
C THR A 1033 1.17 17.48 -6.13
N HIS A 1034 1.32 16.19 -6.46
CA HIS A 1034 1.85 15.15 -5.57
C HIS A 1034 3.27 14.71 -5.97
N THR A 1035 3.89 15.46 -6.90
CA THR A 1035 5.26 15.23 -7.36
C THR A 1035 6.25 15.98 -6.49
N GLY A 1036 7.51 15.56 -6.52
CA GLY A 1036 8.60 16.32 -5.95
C GLY A 1036 9.95 15.76 -6.37
N ALA A 1037 10.99 16.51 -6.05
CA ALA A 1037 12.34 16.24 -6.50
C ALA A 1037 13.37 16.68 -5.44
N ARG A 1038 14.57 16.10 -5.49
CA ARG A 1038 15.71 16.42 -4.64
C ARG A 1038 16.71 17.24 -5.42
N TYR A 1039 17.21 18.33 -4.86
CA TYR A 1039 18.24 19.20 -5.43
C TYR A 1039 19.56 19.03 -4.70
N CYS A 1040 20.61 18.77 -5.46
CA CYS A 1040 21.98 18.63 -4.97
C CYS A 1040 22.68 19.97 -4.79
N ALA A 1041 23.02 20.35 -3.56
CA ALA A 1041 23.81 21.56 -3.33
C ALA A 1041 25.31 21.30 -3.55
N GLN A 1042 26.00 22.27 -4.15
CA GLN A 1042 27.43 22.19 -4.37
C GLN A 1042 28.19 22.39 -3.05
N PHE A 1043 28.90 21.37 -2.57
CA PHE A 1043 29.71 21.49 -1.36
C PHE A 1043 31.02 22.23 -1.64
N GLY A 1044 31.14 23.45 -1.12
CA GLY A 1044 32.45 24.09 -0.94
C GLY A 1044 33.31 23.25 0.00
N ALA A 1045 34.54 22.95 -0.39
CA ALA A 1045 35.44 22.09 0.37
C ALA A 1045 35.61 22.58 1.83
N PRO A 1046 35.60 21.69 2.84
CA PRO A 1046 35.63 22.11 4.24
C PRO A 1046 36.90 22.88 4.58
N SER A 1047 36.73 24.06 5.17
CA SER A 1047 37.84 24.82 5.74
C SER A 1047 38.46 24.02 6.90
N PRO A 1048 39.79 23.86 6.97
CA PRO A 1048 40.41 22.96 7.94
C PRO A 1048 40.30 23.48 9.38
N THR A 1049 39.53 22.77 10.20
CA THR A 1049 39.47 22.97 11.66
C THR A 1049 40.85 22.75 12.30
N PRO A 1050 41.31 23.62 13.22
CA PRO A 1050 42.67 23.55 13.75
C PRO A 1050 42.93 22.30 14.60
N THR A 1051 44.02 21.60 14.29
CA THR A 1051 44.49 20.42 15.03
C THR A 1051 44.85 20.77 16.47
N ALA A 1052 44.36 19.97 17.43
CA ALA A 1052 44.73 20.10 18.84
C ALA A 1052 46.22 19.77 19.07
N THR A 1053 46.96 20.69 19.70
CA THR A 1053 48.39 20.54 20.01
C THR A 1053 48.62 19.45 21.05
N ALA A 1054 49.35 18.40 20.69
CA ALA A 1054 49.75 17.35 21.62
C ALA A 1054 50.78 17.85 22.66
N THR A 1055 50.59 17.47 23.92
CA THR A 1055 51.49 17.80 25.03
C THR A 1055 52.82 17.04 24.91
N ALA A 1056 53.94 17.75 24.88
CA ALA A 1056 55.27 17.15 24.80
C ALA A 1056 55.78 16.65 26.16
N THR A 1057 56.42 15.47 26.17
CA THR A 1057 57.27 14.98 27.27
C THR A 1057 58.74 15.03 26.83
N ALA A 1058 59.65 15.37 27.75
CA ALA A 1058 61.11 15.47 27.50
C ALA A 1058 61.71 14.15 26.98
N THR A 1059 62.83 14.06 26.26
CA THR A 1059 64.14 14.75 26.34
C THR A 1059 64.84 14.60 24.96
N ALA A 1060 65.96 15.22 24.55
CA ALA A 1060 67.02 15.99 25.23
C ALA A 1060 67.70 17.01 24.27
N SER A 1061 68.78 17.66 24.75
CA SER A 1061 69.56 18.68 23.99
C SER A 1061 70.72 18.11 23.17
N VAL A 1062 70.97 18.71 22.01
CA VAL A 1062 72.34 19.03 21.53
C VAL A 1062 72.33 20.43 20.90
N THR A 1063 73.37 21.22 21.15
CA THR A 1063 73.57 22.64 20.76
C THR A 1063 74.19 22.78 19.34
N PRO A 1064 74.44 23.99 18.78
CA PRO A 1064 74.19 24.26 17.36
C PRO A 1064 75.47 24.38 16.51
N THR A 1065 75.28 24.47 15.18
CA THR A 1065 76.31 24.97 14.24
C THR A 1065 75.70 25.97 13.26
N ALA A 1066 76.51 26.92 12.81
CA ALA A 1066 76.06 28.23 12.36
C ALA A 1066 76.21 28.48 10.85
N THR A 1067 75.39 29.41 10.34
CA THR A 1067 75.72 30.44 9.33
C THR A 1067 76.14 30.00 7.92
N GLN A 1068 75.40 30.48 6.91
CA GLN A 1068 76.01 31.39 5.94
C GLN A 1068 75.03 32.36 5.26
N THR A 1069 75.59 33.49 4.83
CA THR A 1069 74.91 34.76 4.53
C THR A 1069 75.06 35.10 3.05
N ALA A 1070 74.03 35.67 2.42
CA ALA A 1070 74.21 36.49 1.21
C ALA A 1070 73.07 37.52 1.05
N THR A 1071 73.46 38.79 0.98
CA THR A 1071 72.68 40.01 0.67
C THR A 1071 73.20 40.60 -0.67
N PRO A 1072 72.78 41.77 -1.21
CA PRO A 1072 71.55 42.59 -1.06
C PRO A 1072 71.01 43.18 -2.42
N CYS A 1073 70.17 44.24 -2.33
CA CYS A 1073 69.89 45.32 -3.31
C CYS A 1073 68.85 45.06 -4.41
N ALA A 1074 68.03 46.04 -4.85
CA ALA A 1074 67.66 47.40 -4.37
C ALA A 1074 66.35 47.82 -5.12
N GLY A 1075 65.49 48.78 -4.74
CA GLY A 1075 65.44 49.77 -3.66
C GLY A 1075 64.26 50.76 -3.88
N ARG A 1076 64.05 51.69 -2.91
CA ARG A 1076 63.52 53.10 -3.02
C ARG A 1076 62.21 53.39 -3.80
N CYS A 1077 61.28 54.27 -3.38
CA CYS A 1077 61.21 55.26 -2.29
C CYS A 1077 59.73 55.56 -1.91
N ALA A 1078 59.49 56.19 -0.74
CA ALA A 1078 58.19 56.74 -0.30
C ALA A 1078 58.05 58.24 -0.70
N PRO A 1079 56.92 58.97 -0.45
CA PRO A 1079 56.51 59.36 0.92
C PRO A 1079 54.98 59.52 1.24
N THR A 1080 54.67 59.48 2.53
CA THR A 1080 53.45 59.96 3.25
C THR A 1080 53.35 61.51 3.26
N PRO A 1081 52.23 62.21 3.63
CA PRO A 1081 51.65 62.14 5.00
C PRO A 1081 50.18 62.63 5.32
N ARG A 1082 49.68 62.26 6.53
CA ARG A 1082 48.70 62.98 7.42
C ARG A 1082 47.23 63.09 6.94
N LEU A 1083 46.18 63.26 7.78
CA LEU A 1083 46.00 63.40 9.26
C LEU A 1083 44.57 62.97 9.70
N ARG A 1084 44.38 62.61 10.99
CA ARG A 1084 43.07 62.50 11.72
C ARG A 1084 42.58 63.92 12.13
N PRO A 1085 41.29 64.19 12.50
CA PRO A 1085 40.65 63.59 13.70
C PRO A 1085 39.09 63.45 13.74
N THR A 1086 38.62 62.66 14.73
CA THR A 1086 37.27 62.67 15.35
C THR A 1086 37.08 63.88 16.29
N PRO A 1087 35.87 64.39 16.64
CA PRO A 1087 35.04 63.84 17.76
C PRO A 1087 33.48 64.11 17.62
N PRO A 1088 32.61 64.31 18.65
CA PRO A 1088 31.46 63.41 18.95
C PRO A 1088 30.05 64.12 18.98
N PRO A 1089 29.10 63.86 19.92
CA PRO A 1089 27.96 62.93 19.73
C PRO A 1089 26.53 63.52 19.96
N ARG A 1090 25.49 62.74 19.56
CA ARG A 1090 24.05 62.84 19.97
C ARG A 1090 23.29 64.13 19.56
N PRO A 1091 21.94 64.22 19.66
CA PRO A 1091 20.95 63.37 20.36
C PRO A 1091 20.93 61.87 20.01
#